data_AF-A0A7W0ZR06-F1
#
_entry.id   AF-A0A7W0ZR06-F1
#
_cell.length_a   1.000
_cell.length_b   1.000
_cell.length_c   1.000
_cell.angle_alpha   90.00
_cell.angle_beta   90.00
_cell.angle_gamma   90.00
#
_symmetry.space_group_name_H-M   'P 1'
#
loop_
_entity.id
_entity.type
_entity.pdbx_description
1 polymer ?
#
loop_
_entity_poly.entity_id
_entity_poly.type
_entity_poly.pdbx_seq_one_letter_code
_entity_poly.pdbx_strand_id
1 'polypeptide(L)'
;MIPPPDAPEIDAPPPRPAVLTMTPTTNDFGSVVINTTSGAASFTVTNTGEATSGSITPVVTGAAAADFTPTNGCTTLAGGGTCVVTVTFRPSSAGVKNANLVVSGSPGGSAMATLIGTGQTPGTLTITPSSLAFGNQVVGTPTASQTFTVMNTGTVATTALTVTKAGTDPADFVKGADTCNGATLAGGASCTVAVTFNPTSAGGKAASFVISAATGGSVNGSVTGTGLNPARLVVTPGFQDFGSITTGTSSGNISFTVTNTGDIATSAITDSFTGTNGGEFSRLSTTCTTLAPNASCTIVVRFTPLTVGAKSANLTVVATTGGTANAALIGQAVAPGNLAISPTPFAFADTTVGQISTTQVFTVTNTGGSATGALGTALGGTDPSQFTVVAGSNGCQGVVLAPAGSCTIVLSFSPTTGGAKTATLAVNHTGGSTTAAISGNAIAPAQFTLTPASRDFGSVVTTTTSAPQPFTLQNIGGQTSGAPSFAINGANASEFSVNVTGCAGTLAPNASCTVQVTFSPATAGAKSATLDVTGTGGPVSSALSGNGITNAALTVNPSIINFPLTLIGTSAGVESFTVTNGGSVNTGNLTVMIIGAAAGDYTQTNDCTDGGGPGVDFLTPGAQCVVTVTFTPTAPGPRSATVQISGAPGGTVGTAVNGTALPKLEILAPVPVTYPINNYTFPNSIVDPNADPALRRVVDITLRNNSAAAVDITETPSFGTGLNGPDFAVVTDGCGTNLAAGATCTYRVAYTPESVGTHMGSVIFTSSVAGTFATARQNLTGTANANTLSISDLDATPTAHDFGSRAVGSSSASRMFRVTNLSNEPTGVLAVDLTGAGFQIEMNNCSGLVLAGNASCDIFVVFTPTTQTSQMGTLTVRTSQGSPVLGGTVVATLSGTGTAPVALAAPTALNWGPLFAGDTNVANTDEVVVITNSNDIQTTLTFTLTDDSLPATQFSLVAAATNPCGATLAAGASCNQGIRLTPALPVGTRTGNLLVTSSVGNNTSNVSLIGSVVSTLSLVTAPTAFTDQLVNTSASQTLTVRNDSLQTVTGFTITAGAAPYFILNNTCISLAPGATCTFDLQFSPTNAPASFPRTLLIEGGSTGSASASVTGNSITAANVTVTPAARAFGSELVGQNGATQSFTFTNLGQQTSGVMAVALDSTTNFSIQSNTCTTTLAFNASCVVTVRFNPTVAGSPTASLTGTATPGGAPSAALSGVAIPAG
;
A
#
# COMPACT_ATOMS: atom_id res chain seq x y z
N MET A 1 39.66 187.12 -31.46
CA MET A 1 40.37 187.71 -32.63
C MET A 1 39.80 187.08 -33.89
N ILE A 2 39.79 187.81 -35.00
CA ILE A 2 39.36 187.38 -36.35
C ILE A 2 40.63 187.35 -37.21
N PRO A 3 40.93 186.27 -37.97
CA PRO A 3 40.65 186.21 -39.42
C PRO A 3 40.41 184.76 -39.94
N PRO A 4 40.44 184.45 -41.27
CA PRO A 4 39.36 184.67 -42.25
C PRO A 4 38.92 183.35 -42.99
N PRO A 5 37.95 183.37 -43.95
CA PRO A 5 37.21 182.15 -44.37
C PRO A 5 37.48 181.61 -45.82
N ASP A 6 36.61 180.67 -46.23
CA ASP A 6 36.23 180.20 -47.59
C ASP A 6 36.95 179.02 -48.28
N ALA A 7 36.29 177.84 -48.29
CA ALA A 7 36.20 176.86 -49.39
C ALA A 7 35.11 175.78 -49.08
N PRO A 8 34.43 175.15 -50.07
CA PRO A 8 33.20 174.37 -49.86
C PRO A 8 33.35 172.84 -49.70
N GLU A 9 32.19 172.21 -49.48
CA GLU A 9 31.88 170.84 -49.02
C GLU A 9 32.03 169.72 -50.08
N ILE A 10 32.27 168.48 -49.62
CA ILE A 10 32.15 167.23 -50.41
C ILE A 10 31.36 166.22 -49.57
N ASP A 11 30.34 165.62 -50.19
CA ASP A 11 29.41 164.68 -49.56
C ASP A 11 30.04 163.29 -49.28
N ALA A 12 29.55 162.60 -48.25
CA ALA A 12 30.08 161.31 -47.82
C ALA A 12 29.37 160.13 -48.52
N PRO A 13 30.09 159.07 -48.95
CA PRO A 13 29.46 157.94 -49.62
C PRO A 13 28.50 157.19 -48.67
N PRO A 14 27.33 156.72 -49.16
CA PRO A 14 26.33 156.06 -48.32
C PRO A 14 26.83 154.70 -47.79
N PRO A 15 26.39 154.29 -46.59
CA PRO A 15 26.84 153.05 -45.94
C PRO A 15 26.45 151.81 -46.74
N ARG A 16 27.30 150.77 -46.72
CA ARG A 16 27.07 149.55 -47.50
C ARG A 16 25.78 148.85 -47.04
N PRO A 17 24.88 148.47 -47.97
CA PRO A 17 23.63 147.77 -47.65
C PRO A 17 23.84 146.53 -46.79
N ALA A 18 22.84 146.20 -45.96
CA ALA A 18 22.82 144.97 -45.18
C ALA A 18 22.94 143.74 -46.08
N VAL A 19 23.83 142.80 -45.73
CA VAL A 19 24.05 141.54 -46.47
C VAL A 19 24.22 140.42 -45.44
N LEU A 20 23.21 139.56 -45.33
CA LEU A 20 23.22 138.40 -44.46
C LEU A 20 24.07 137.27 -45.07
N THR A 21 25.06 136.81 -44.31
CA THR A 21 25.77 135.54 -44.54
C THR A 21 25.47 134.57 -43.38
N MET A 22 25.73 133.28 -43.58
CA MET A 22 25.49 132.25 -42.57
C MET A 22 26.59 131.21 -42.59
N THR A 23 27.05 130.82 -41.39
CA THR A 23 28.19 129.92 -41.20
C THR A 23 27.83 128.87 -40.14
N PRO A 24 27.97 127.56 -40.40
CA PRO A 24 28.39 126.94 -41.66
C PRO A 24 27.32 127.02 -42.76
N THR A 25 27.73 126.84 -44.02
CA THR A 25 26.82 126.79 -45.19
C THR A 25 26.25 125.38 -45.47
N THR A 26 26.69 124.37 -44.72
CA THR A 26 26.13 123.01 -44.71
C THR A 26 26.27 122.42 -43.31
N ASN A 27 25.28 121.66 -42.84
CA ASN A 27 25.41 120.77 -41.69
C ASN A 27 24.86 119.38 -42.02
N ASP A 28 25.63 118.34 -41.68
CA ASP A 28 25.14 116.97 -41.62
C ASP A 28 24.79 116.62 -40.16
N PHE A 29 23.56 116.15 -39.94
CA PHE A 29 23.07 115.67 -38.65
C PHE A 29 23.40 114.20 -38.40
N GLY A 30 24.00 113.53 -39.40
CA GLY A 30 24.38 112.13 -39.34
C GLY A 30 23.19 111.18 -39.37
N SER A 31 23.44 109.94 -38.94
CA SER A 31 22.50 108.84 -39.05
C SER A 31 21.63 108.68 -37.79
N VAL A 32 20.48 109.33 -37.77
CA VAL A 32 19.52 109.37 -36.65
C VAL A 32 18.44 108.29 -36.81
N VAL A 33 18.01 107.69 -35.69
CA VAL A 33 16.97 106.65 -35.72
C VAL A 33 15.61 107.27 -36.02
N ILE A 34 14.79 106.60 -36.81
CA ILE A 34 13.43 107.07 -37.13
C ILE A 34 12.67 107.36 -35.84
N ASN A 35 11.95 108.50 -35.83
CA ASN A 35 11.22 109.06 -34.70
C ASN A 35 12.04 109.55 -33.49
N THR A 36 13.38 109.51 -33.51
CA THR A 36 14.22 110.18 -32.50
C THR A 36 14.82 111.50 -33.03
N THR A 37 15.13 112.43 -32.13
CA THR A 37 15.64 113.77 -32.47
C THR A 37 17.16 113.84 -32.30
N SER A 38 17.85 114.50 -33.22
CA SER A 38 19.28 114.82 -33.14
C SER A 38 19.61 115.82 -32.02
N GLY A 39 20.91 115.98 -31.74
CA GLY A 39 21.40 117.23 -31.15
C GLY A 39 21.13 118.42 -32.07
N ALA A 40 21.00 119.62 -31.51
CA ALA A 40 20.78 120.83 -32.29
C ALA A 40 22.10 121.33 -32.92
N ALA A 41 22.09 121.60 -34.23
CA ALA A 41 23.18 122.27 -34.91
C ALA A 41 22.96 123.79 -34.89
N SER A 42 24.04 124.56 -34.76
CA SER A 42 24.02 126.02 -34.65
C SER A 42 24.55 126.67 -35.93
N PHE A 43 23.77 127.61 -36.48
CA PHE A 43 24.12 128.41 -37.64
C PHE A 43 24.26 129.87 -37.22
N THR A 44 25.48 130.41 -37.31
CA THR A 44 25.76 131.82 -37.01
C THR A 44 25.42 132.66 -38.22
N VAL A 45 24.41 133.51 -38.09
CA VAL A 45 23.97 134.48 -39.10
C VAL A 45 24.68 135.80 -38.83
N THR A 46 25.30 136.38 -39.85
CA THR A 46 26.14 137.59 -39.76
C THR A 46 25.66 138.65 -40.74
N ASN A 47 25.51 139.90 -40.30
CA ASN A 47 25.31 141.01 -41.23
C ASN A 47 26.66 141.62 -41.62
N THR A 48 27.07 141.40 -42.87
CA THR A 48 28.34 141.88 -43.45
C THR A 48 28.25 143.28 -44.10
N GLY A 49 27.06 143.87 -44.09
CA GLY A 49 26.84 145.27 -44.43
C GLY A 49 27.13 146.21 -43.26
N GLU A 50 26.89 147.50 -43.47
CA GLU A 50 26.92 148.54 -42.42
C GLU A 50 25.51 148.94 -41.97
N ALA A 51 24.53 148.92 -42.88
CA ALA A 51 23.13 149.11 -42.53
C ALA A 51 22.55 147.94 -41.72
N THR A 52 21.62 148.22 -40.81
CA THR A 52 20.88 147.22 -40.01
C THR A 52 19.97 146.36 -40.89
N SER A 53 19.85 145.07 -40.59
CA SER A 53 18.94 144.16 -41.29
C SER A 53 17.47 144.37 -40.91
N GLY A 54 16.57 143.98 -41.80
CA GLY A 54 15.17 143.72 -41.44
C GLY A 54 15.02 142.53 -40.49
N SER A 55 13.79 142.28 -40.05
CA SER A 55 13.45 141.19 -39.11
C SER A 55 13.82 139.84 -39.71
N ILE A 56 14.66 139.08 -38.99
CA ILE A 56 15.24 137.82 -39.43
C ILE A 56 14.27 136.67 -39.17
N THR A 57 13.91 135.96 -40.24
CA THR A 57 13.04 134.78 -40.19
C THR A 57 13.76 133.57 -40.78
N PRO A 58 14.05 132.52 -39.98
CA PRO A 58 14.53 131.24 -40.48
C PRO A 58 13.36 130.35 -40.92
N VAL A 59 13.46 129.77 -42.10
CA VAL A 59 12.50 128.80 -42.66
C VAL A 59 13.28 127.63 -43.24
N VAL A 60 12.88 126.38 -42.96
CA VAL A 60 13.41 125.22 -43.67
C VAL A 60 12.54 124.90 -44.88
N THR A 61 13.18 124.61 -45.99
CA THR A 61 12.56 124.37 -47.31
C THR A 61 13.13 123.09 -47.95
N GLY A 62 12.46 122.57 -48.99
CA GLY A 62 12.87 121.33 -49.68
C GLY A 62 12.08 120.09 -49.24
N ALA A 63 12.32 118.97 -49.91
CA ALA A 63 11.45 117.78 -49.83
C ALA A 63 11.41 117.10 -48.45
N ALA A 64 12.49 117.18 -47.67
CA ALA A 64 12.55 116.65 -46.31
C ALA A 64 12.34 117.71 -45.21
N ALA A 65 11.83 118.91 -45.53
CA ALA A 65 11.74 120.01 -44.57
C ALA A 65 10.98 119.66 -43.28
N ALA A 66 9.97 118.79 -43.34
CA ALA A 66 9.22 118.33 -42.17
C ALA A 66 10.05 117.45 -41.19
N ASP A 67 11.18 116.90 -41.62
CA ASP A 67 12.13 116.18 -40.75
C ASP A 67 13.10 117.14 -40.01
N PHE A 68 13.07 118.46 -40.28
CA PHE A 68 14.00 119.44 -39.68
C PHE A 68 13.25 120.62 -39.03
N THR A 69 13.57 120.94 -37.78
CA THR A 69 12.89 122.00 -37.01
C THR A 69 13.85 123.15 -36.69
N PRO A 70 13.66 124.35 -37.29
CA PRO A 70 14.44 125.55 -36.94
C PRO A 70 13.92 126.22 -35.66
N THR A 71 14.83 126.78 -34.87
CA THR A 71 14.54 127.63 -33.70
C THR A 71 15.26 128.97 -33.88
N ASN A 72 14.50 130.07 -33.84
CA ASN A 72 15.02 131.40 -34.14
C ASN A 72 15.63 132.08 -32.89
N GLY A 73 16.94 132.33 -32.91
CA GLY A 73 17.64 133.18 -31.94
C GLY A 73 18.01 134.57 -32.49
N CYS A 74 17.41 134.98 -33.61
CA CYS A 74 17.68 136.22 -34.32
C CYS A 74 16.47 137.17 -34.34
N THR A 75 16.74 138.49 -34.28
CA THR A 75 15.73 139.55 -34.45
C THR A 75 16.12 140.50 -35.57
N THR A 76 16.97 141.50 -35.31
CA THR A 76 17.55 142.41 -36.31
C THR A 76 19.04 142.58 -36.05
N LEU A 77 19.87 142.54 -37.08
CA LEU A 77 21.33 142.65 -36.96
C LEU A 77 21.82 144.01 -37.45
N ALA A 78 22.42 144.80 -36.56
CA ALA A 78 23.25 145.95 -36.96
C ALA A 78 24.42 145.50 -37.85
N GLY A 79 25.06 146.43 -38.57
CA GLY A 79 26.25 146.12 -39.36
C GLY A 79 27.36 145.49 -38.51
N GLY A 80 27.94 144.39 -39.00
CA GLY A 80 28.91 143.56 -38.25
C GLY A 80 28.31 142.67 -37.14
N GLY A 81 27.01 142.78 -36.86
CA GLY A 81 26.33 141.99 -35.83
C GLY A 81 26.12 140.52 -36.20
N THR A 82 26.03 139.66 -35.19
CA THR A 82 25.76 138.22 -35.34
C THR A 82 24.64 137.72 -34.42
N CYS A 83 23.98 136.64 -34.82
CA CYS A 83 23.02 135.88 -34.02
C CYS A 83 23.06 134.39 -34.42
N VAL A 84 22.36 133.53 -33.71
CA VAL A 84 22.34 132.08 -33.98
C VAL A 84 20.93 131.59 -34.25
N VAL A 85 20.77 130.85 -35.35
CA VAL A 85 19.61 129.97 -35.59
C VAL A 85 20.05 128.55 -35.27
N THR A 86 19.28 127.80 -34.49
CA THR A 86 19.54 126.37 -34.27
C THR A 86 18.54 125.53 -35.05
N VAL A 87 18.95 124.31 -35.45
CA VAL A 87 18.07 123.35 -36.15
C VAL A 87 18.26 121.97 -35.52
N THR A 88 17.17 121.21 -35.36
CA THR A 88 17.21 119.77 -35.02
C THR A 88 16.66 118.93 -36.17
N PHE A 89 17.10 117.68 -36.27
CA PHE A 89 16.66 116.69 -37.26
C PHE A 89 15.94 115.53 -36.56
N ARG A 90 14.75 115.16 -37.03
CA ARG A 90 13.94 114.05 -36.52
C ARG A 90 13.31 113.28 -37.70
N PRO A 91 14.00 112.26 -38.26
CA PRO A 91 13.54 111.56 -39.46
C PRO A 91 12.26 110.76 -39.20
N SER A 92 11.28 110.94 -40.09
CA SER A 92 10.03 110.18 -40.15
C SER A 92 10.13 108.85 -40.92
N SER A 93 11.16 108.68 -41.75
CA SER A 93 11.39 107.48 -42.59
C SER A 93 12.87 107.20 -42.77
N ALA A 94 13.20 106.00 -43.25
CA ALA A 94 14.57 105.61 -43.57
C ALA A 94 15.14 106.40 -44.77
N GLY A 95 16.47 106.39 -44.89
CA GLY A 95 17.21 106.96 -46.02
C GLY A 95 17.69 108.40 -45.81
N VAL A 96 18.46 108.91 -46.77
CA VAL A 96 19.03 110.26 -46.73
C VAL A 96 17.92 111.32 -46.90
N LYS A 97 17.99 112.37 -46.08
CA LYS A 97 17.05 113.48 -45.98
C LYS A 97 17.80 114.79 -46.23
N ASN A 98 17.44 115.48 -47.31
CA ASN A 98 18.04 116.76 -47.69
C ASN A 98 17.00 117.89 -47.64
N ALA A 99 17.38 119.02 -47.04
CA ALA A 99 16.59 120.24 -46.95
C ALA A 99 17.51 121.47 -46.95
N ASN A 100 16.92 122.67 -46.96
CA ASN A 100 17.66 123.93 -46.98
C ASN A 100 17.11 124.88 -45.90
N LEU A 101 17.95 125.27 -44.95
CA LEU A 101 17.68 126.38 -44.04
C LEU A 101 17.89 127.68 -44.82
N VAL A 102 16.83 128.46 -44.98
CA VAL A 102 16.87 129.81 -45.56
C VAL A 102 16.59 130.79 -44.44
N VAL A 103 17.49 131.76 -44.27
CA VAL A 103 17.36 132.83 -43.27
C VAL A 103 17.30 134.16 -44.00
N SER A 104 16.16 134.84 -43.92
CA SER A 104 15.92 136.08 -44.67
C SER A 104 15.57 137.26 -43.77
N GLY A 105 15.93 138.46 -44.22
CA GLY A 105 15.56 139.74 -43.62
C GLY A 105 15.79 140.85 -44.66
N SER A 106 14.82 141.77 -44.80
CA SER A 106 14.87 142.84 -45.81
C SER A 106 14.84 144.22 -45.14
N PRO A 107 15.86 145.09 -45.35
CA PRO A 107 17.11 144.86 -46.10
C PRO A 107 17.99 143.79 -45.43
N GLY A 108 18.89 143.16 -46.19
CA GLY A 108 19.71 142.03 -45.72
C GLY A 108 19.80 140.86 -46.72
N GLY A 109 18.72 140.63 -47.47
CA GLY A 109 18.63 139.53 -48.43
C GLY A 109 18.33 138.20 -47.73
N SER A 110 18.91 137.11 -48.23
CA SER A 110 18.74 135.76 -47.68
C SER A 110 20.04 134.97 -47.68
N ALA A 111 20.45 134.47 -46.52
CA ALA A 111 21.48 133.45 -46.40
C ALA A 111 20.86 132.05 -46.48
N MET A 112 21.59 131.06 -47.00
CA MET A 112 21.13 129.67 -47.09
C MET A 112 22.21 128.71 -46.58
N ALA A 113 21.78 127.65 -45.88
CA ALA A 113 22.60 126.50 -45.56
C ALA A 113 21.91 125.19 -45.95
N THR A 114 22.69 124.20 -46.36
CA THR A 114 22.19 122.86 -46.68
C THR A 114 22.08 122.02 -45.41
N LEU A 115 20.96 121.33 -45.23
CA LEU A 115 20.71 120.39 -44.14
C LEU A 115 20.71 118.97 -44.71
N ILE A 116 21.57 118.12 -44.17
CA ILE A 116 21.68 116.70 -44.54
C ILE A 116 21.46 115.88 -43.27
N GLY A 117 20.81 114.73 -43.37
CA GLY A 117 20.76 113.74 -42.31
C GLY A 117 20.26 112.41 -42.85
N THR A 118 20.46 111.30 -42.14
CA THR A 118 20.02 109.97 -42.60
C THR A 118 19.10 109.32 -41.57
N GLY A 119 17.90 108.93 -41.99
CA GLY A 119 17.00 108.13 -41.16
C GLY A 119 17.39 106.65 -41.15
N GLN A 120 17.49 106.06 -39.96
CA GLN A 120 17.80 104.64 -39.76
C GLN A 120 16.62 103.86 -39.17
N THR A 121 16.36 102.64 -39.65
CA THR A 121 15.40 101.73 -39.01
C THR A 121 16.02 101.10 -37.76
N PRO A 122 15.29 101.05 -36.62
CA PRO A 122 15.74 100.33 -35.43
C PRO A 122 16.11 98.87 -35.74
N GLY A 123 17.12 98.34 -35.05
CA GLY A 123 17.47 96.93 -35.12
C GLY A 123 16.24 96.06 -34.84
N THR A 124 15.94 95.13 -35.75
CA THR A 124 14.68 94.36 -35.77
C THR A 124 14.99 92.91 -36.13
N LEU A 125 14.87 92.01 -35.16
CA LEU A 125 15.18 90.60 -35.33
C LEU A 125 14.08 89.85 -36.09
N THR A 126 14.50 88.91 -36.93
CA THR A 126 13.67 87.85 -37.53
C THR A 126 14.33 86.49 -37.31
N ILE A 127 13.54 85.42 -37.33
CA ILE A 127 14.02 84.04 -37.18
C ILE A 127 13.41 83.15 -38.25
N THR A 128 14.26 82.35 -38.91
CA THR A 128 13.86 81.44 -39.99
C THR A 128 14.55 80.07 -39.80
N PRO A 129 13.79 78.95 -39.78
CA PRO A 129 12.33 78.88 -39.69
C PRO A 129 11.80 79.33 -38.32
N SER A 130 10.49 79.51 -38.17
CA SER A 130 9.85 79.80 -36.87
C SER A 130 9.61 78.54 -36.01
N SER A 131 9.78 77.35 -36.60
CA SER A 131 9.65 76.06 -35.95
C SER A 131 10.64 75.02 -36.50
N LEU A 132 11.15 74.13 -35.65
CA LEU A 132 11.89 72.93 -36.04
C LEU A 132 11.18 71.69 -35.49
N ALA A 133 10.74 70.83 -36.39
CA ALA A 133 10.16 69.52 -36.05
C ALA A 133 11.23 68.44 -36.19
N PHE A 134 11.45 67.68 -35.12
CA PHE A 134 12.46 66.63 -35.05
C PHE A 134 11.89 65.22 -35.29
N GLY A 135 10.56 65.09 -35.38
CA GLY A 135 9.88 63.81 -35.63
C GLY A 135 10.01 62.84 -34.46
N ASN A 136 9.96 61.54 -34.77
CA ASN A 136 10.11 60.47 -33.79
C ASN A 136 11.60 60.12 -33.61
N GLN A 137 12.07 60.11 -32.36
CA GLN A 137 13.45 59.74 -32.00
C GLN A 137 13.43 58.76 -30.82
N VAL A 138 14.33 57.77 -30.83
CA VAL A 138 14.40 56.76 -29.77
C VAL A 138 15.00 57.37 -28.49
N VAL A 139 14.40 57.08 -27.33
CA VAL A 139 14.86 57.58 -26.03
C VAL A 139 16.34 57.24 -25.79
N GLY A 140 17.10 58.23 -25.35
CA GLY A 140 18.54 58.14 -25.12
C GLY A 140 19.42 58.28 -26.36
N THR A 141 18.85 58.63 -27.52
CA THR A 141 19.62 58.84 -28.76
C THR A 141 19.34 60.21 -29.39
N PRO A 142 20.37 60.97 -29.82
CA PRO A 142 20.19 62.29 -30.41
C PRO A 142 19.81 62.22 -31.90
N THR A 143 19.05 63.22 -32.36
CA THR A 143 18.81 63.48 -33.79
C THR A 143 20.05 64.04 -34.49
N ALA A 144 19.99 64.16 -35.82
CA ALA A 144 20.78 65.17 -36.52
C ALA A 144 20.44 66.58 -36.00
N SER A 145 21.40 67.51 -36.07
CA SER A 145 21.19 68.89 -35.64
C SER A 145 20.48 69.71 -36.73
N GLN A 146 19.48 70.50 -36.33
CA GLN A 146 18.80 71.47 -37.19
C GLN A 146 19.09 72.89 -36.68
N THR A 147 19.07 73.90 -37.56
CA THR A 147 19.47 75.27 -37.20
C THR A 147 18.37 76.30 -37.40
N PHE A 148 18.22 77.19 -36.42
CA PHE A 148 17.60 78.49 -36.62
C PHE A 148 18.63 79.49 -37.18
N THR A 149 18.22 80.30 -38.16
CA THR A 149 18.94 81.48 -38.60
C THR A 149 18.22 82.72 -38.08
N VAL A 150 18.92 83.59 -37.35
CA VAL A 150 18.41 84.86 -36.82
C VAL A 150 19.07 86.00 -37.57
N MET A 151 18.29 86.96 -38.08
CA MET A 151 18.78 88.06 -38.91
C MET A 151 18.27 89.42 -38.42
N ASN A 152 19.13 90.44 -38.44
CA ASN A 152 18.71 91.82 -38.20
C ASN A 152 18.24 92.45 -39.51
N THR A 153 16.94 92.76 -39.60
CA THR A 153 16.29 93.42 -40.74
C THR A 153 16.28 94.96 -40.64
N GLY A 154 16.68 95.52 -39.49
CA GLY A 154 16.90 96.95 -39.31
C GLY A 154 18.25 97.40 -39.88
N THR A 155 18.49 98.71 -39.99
CA THR A 155 19.80 99.25 -40.36
C THR A 155 20.69 99.51 -39.14
N VAL A 156 20.10 99.84 -37.99
CA VAL A 156 20.84 99.97 -36.71
C VAL A 156 21.27 98.59 -36.22
N ALA A 157 22.51 98.47 -35.76
CA ALA A 157 23.03 97.24 -35.17
C ALA A 157 22.30 96.86 -33.86
N THR A 158 22.16 95.57 -33.59
CA THR A 158 21.58 95.10 -32.33
C THR A 158 22.54 95.32 -31.15
N THR A 159 22.00 95.39 -29.93
CA THR A 159 22.81 95.11 -28.74
C THR A 159 23.22 93.63 -28.71
N ALA A 160 24.10 93.26 -27.78
CA ALA A 160 24.47 91.86 -27.57
C ALA A 160 23.23 90.99 -27.40
N LEU A 161 23.14 89.93 -28.20
CA LEU A 161 22.04 88.98 -28.23
C LEU A 161 22.14 87.98 -27.06
N THR A 162 21.00 87.60 -26.52
CA THR A 162 20.88 86.53 -25.51
C THR A 162 20.04 85.38 -26.09
N VAL A 163 20.49 84.13 -25.90
CA VAL A 163 19.81 82.92 -26.42
C VAL A 163 19.48 81.97 -25.28
N THR A 164 18.21 81.94 -24.88
CA THR A 164 17.69 81.14 -23.75
C THR A 164 16.74 80.04 -24.23
N LYS A 165 16.47 79.04 -23.38
CA LYS A 165 15.49 77.97 -23.63
C LYS A 165 14.29 78.12 -22.68
N ALA A 166 13.09 77.87 -23.19
CA ALA A 166 11.82 77.93 -22.47
C ALA A 166 10.87 76.80 -22.94
N GLY A 167 9.70 76.66 -22.33
CA GLY A 167 8.70 75.63 -22.64
C GLY A 167 8.65 74.48 -21.62
N THR A 168 7.99 73.38 -21.96
CA THR A 168 7.75 72.24 -21.05
C THR A 168 8.94 71.29 -20.97
N ASP A 169 9.59 71.01 -22.09
CA ASP A 169 10.63 69.99 -22.21
C ASP A 169 12.01 70.56 -22.63
N PRO A 170 12.48 71.72 -22.12
CA PRO A 170 13.71 72.36 -22.59
C PRO A 170 14.98 71.56 -22.27
N ALA A 171 14.90 70.47 -21.50
CA ALA A 171 16.00 69.53 -21.28
C ALA A 171 16.25 68.63 -22.49
N ASP A 172 15.17 68.13 -23.12
CA ASP A 172 15.23 67.19 -24.24
C ASP A 172 15.72 67.83 -25.56
N PHE A 173 15.76 69.17 -25.64
CA PHE A 173 16.31 69.93 -26.77
C PHE A 173 17.69 70.51 -26.41
N VAL A 174 18.74 69.82 -26.84
CA VAL A 174 20.14 70.20 -26.64
C VAL A 174 20.50 71.38 -27.54
N LYS A 175 21.11 72.41 -26.96
CA LYS A 175 21.66 73.56 -27.67
C LYS A 175 23.04 73.18 -28.21
N GLY A 176 23.21 73.22 -29.53
CA GLY A 176 24.48 72.95 -30.22
C GLY A 176 25.33 74.21 -30.36
N ALA A 177 26.03 74.31 -31.50
CA ALA A 177 26.75 75.53 -31.87
C ALA A 177 25.81 76.75 -31.92
N ASP A 178 26.25 77.86 -31.33
CA ASP A 178 25.50 79.11 -31.26
C ASP A 178 26.44 80.26 -31.59
N THR A 179 26.13 80.99 -32.66
CA THR A 179 26.85 82.19 -33.10
C THR A 179 26.07 83.47 -32.80
N CYS A 180 24.90 83.36 -32.19
CA CYS A 180 24.06 84.49 -31.78
C CYS A 180 24.40 84.97 -30.36
N ASN A 181 24.53 84.09 -29.37
CA ASN A 181 24.65 84.54 -27.98
C ASN A 181 25.94 85.34 -27.71
N GLY A 182 25.79 86.60 -27.32
CA GLY A 182 26.86 87.58 -27.14
C GLY A 182 27.17 88.42 -28.39
N ALA A 183 26.68 88.03 -29.57
CA ALA A 183 26.94 88.74 -30.82
C ALA A 183 26.08 90.02 -30.96
N THR A 184 26.60 90.98 -31.72
CA THR A 184 25.88 92.16 -32.19
C THR A 184 25.68 92.06 -33.70
N LEU A 185 24.44 92.08 -34.18
CA LEU A 185 24.15 91.98 -35.61
C LEU A 185 24.02 93.39 -36.21
N ALA A 186 24.96 93.75 -37.09
CA ALA A 186 24.79 94.88 -38.01
C ALA A 186 23.54 94.70 -38.91
N GLY A 187 23.07 95.76 -39.55
CA GLY A 187 21.93 95.66 -40.45
C GLY A 187 22.18 94.70 -41.62
N GLY A 188 21.26 93.78 -41.86
CA GLY A 188 21.40 92.70 -42.85
C GLY A 188 22.29 91.52 -42.41
N ALA A 189 22.95 91.60 -41.24
CA ALA A 189 23.75 90.49 -40.71
C ALA A 189 22.88 89.42 -40.05
N SER A 190 23.36 88.18 -40.06
CA SER A 190 22.72 87.02 -39.44
C SER A 190 23.67 86.18 -38.59
N CYS A 191 23.09 85.45 -37.65
CA CYS A 191 23.74 84.42 -36.83
C CYS A 191 22.87 83.15 -36.81
N THR A 192 23.38 82.07 -36.24
CA THR A 192 22.70 80.77 -36.18
C THR A 192 22.71 80.16 -34.78
N VAL A 193 21.65 79.41 -34.48
CA VAL A 193 21.53 78.56 -33.28
C VAL A 193 21.20 77.14 -33.72
N ALA A 194 22.12 76.20 -33.49
CA ALA A 194 21.91 74.79 -33.74
C ALA A 194 21.19 74.11 -32.56
N VAL A 195 20.31 73.17 -32.88
CA VAL A 195 19.45 72.45 -31.94
C VAL A 195 19.42 70.97 -32.31
N THR A 196 19.55 70.11 -31.31
CA THR A 196 19.44 68.66 -31.44
C THR A 196 18.42 68.13 -30.43
N PHE A 197 17.49 67.28 -30.86
CA PHE A 197 16.55 66.62 -29.98
C PHE A 197 17.16 65.31 -29.45
N ASN A 198 17.09 65.08 -28.15
CA ASN A 198 17.62 63.89 -27.48
C ASN A 198 16.66 63.50 -26.34
N PRO A 199 15.56 62.78 -26.63
CA PRO A 199 14.52 62.52 -25.65
C PRO A 199 15.00 61.62 -24.52
N THR A 200 14.77 62.05 -23.29
CA THR A 200 15.02 61.32 -22.03
C THR A 200 13.86 60.39 -21.63
N SER A 201 12.69 60.60 -22.22
CA SER A 201 11.43 59.92 -21.92
C SER A 201 10.55 59.87 -23.17
N ALA A 202 9.69 58.85 -23.27
CA ALA A 202 8.79 58.68 -24.39
C ALA A 202 7.60 59.65 -24.36
N GLY A 203 6.92 59.80 -25.51
CA GLY A 203 5.83 60.75 -25.70
C GLY A 203 6.25 62.06 -26.37
N GLY A 204 5.28 62.94 -26.63
CA GLY A 204 5.53 64.24 -27.27
C GLY A 204 6.29 65.21 -26.38
N LYS A 205 7.19 66.00 -26.97
CA LYS A 205 8.11 66.94 -26.33
C LYS A 205 8.06 68.30 -27.02
N ALA A 206 8.01 69.38 -26.24
CA ALA A 206 7.94 70.74 -26.78
C ALA A 206 8.81 71.75 -26.00
N ALA A 207 9.49 72.62 -26.71
CA ALA A 207 10.22 73.76 -26.13
C ALA A 207 10.27 74.95 -27.10
N SER A 208 10.91 76.04 -26.68
CA SER A 208 11.24 77.17 -27.54
C SER A 208 12.61 77.76 -27.20
N PHE A 209 13.32 78.19 -28.23
CA PHE A 209 14.51 79.02 -28.13
C PHE A 209 14.09 80.49 -28.26
N VAL A 210 14.38 81.27 -27.22
CA VAL A 210 14.06 82.71 -27.15
C VAL A 210 15.36 83.47 -27.40
N ILE A 211 15.38 84.27 -28.47
CA ILE A 211 16.52 85.12 -28.83
C ILE A 211 16.10 86.58 -28.68
N SER A 212 16.83 87.35 -27.87
CA SER A 212 16.46 88.75 -27.56
C SER A 212 17.66 89.70 -27.47
N ALA A 213 17.42 90.96 -27.83
CA ALA A 213 18.35 92.08 -27.70
C ALA A 213 17.58 93.38 -27.40
N ALA A 214 18.07 94.17 -26.44
CA ALA A 214 17.45 95.43 -26.01
C ALA A 214 17.25 96.42 -27.18
N THR A 215 18.23 96.52 -28.09
CA THR A 215 18.02 97.01 -29.46
C THR A 215 17.98 95.79 -30.36
N GLY A 216 16.80 95.45 -30.91
CA GLY A 216 16.58 94.22 -31.69
C GLY A 216 15.19 93.61 -31.49
N GLY A 217 14.64 93.73 -30.28
CA GLY A 217 13.40 93.06 -29.87
C GLY A 217 13.66 91.61 -29.45
N SER A 218 12.66 90.75 -29.59
CA SER A 218 12.77 89.32 -29.28
C SER A 218 12.03 88.47 -30.31
N VAL A 219 12.61 87.32 -30.64
CA VAL A 219 12.06 86.32 -31.58
C VAL A 219 12.17 84.92 -30.99
N ASN A 220 11.17 84.08 -31.27
CA ASN A 220 11.04 82.74 -30.70
C ASN A 220 11.06 81.69 -31.79
N GLY A 221 11.96 80.71 -31.67
CA GLY A 221 11.97 79.48 -32.46
C GLY A 221 11.34 78.35 -31.67
N SER A 222 10.21 77.81 -32.13
CA SER A 222 9.54 76.67 -31.47
C SER A 222 10.19 75.34 -31.88
N VAL A 223 10.25 74.36 -30.98
CA VAL A 223 10.84 73.04 -31.27
C VAL A 223 9.97 71.91 -30.73
N THR A 224 9.77 70.88 -31.54
CA THR A 224 8.92 69.73 -31.19
C THR A 224 9.52 68.40 -31.65
N GLY A 225 9.23 67.33 -30.92
CA GLY A 225 9.64 65.96 -31.26
C GLY A 225 8.89 64.93 -30.41
N THR A 226 9.06 63.65 -30.71
CA THR A 226 8.42 62.54 -29.98
C THR A 226 9.48 61.54 -29.55
N GLY A 227 9.59 61.27 -28.25
CA GLY A 227 10.39 60.16 -27.74
C GLY A 227 9.66 58.82 -27.95
N LEU A 228 10.38 57.81 -28.44
CA LEU A 228 9.90 56.43 -28.54
C LEU A 228 10.70 55.51 -27.60
N ASN A 229 10.03 54.63 -26.86
CA ASN A 229 10.71 53.60 -26.07
C ASN A 229 11.46 52.63 -27.00
N PRO A 230 12.72 52.25 -26.69
CA PRO A 230 13.44 51.21 -27.42
C PRO A 230 12.66 49.89 -27.44
N ALA A 231 12.85 49.07 -28.49
CA ALA A 231 12.31 47.72 -28.53
C ALA A 231 12.80 46.92 -27.33
N ARG A 232 11.89 46.19 -26.69
CA ARG A 232 12.19 45.42 -25.48
C ARG A 232 11.41 44.10 -25.49
N LEU A 233 12.13 42.99 -25.61
CA LEU A 233 11.55 41.66 -25.51
C LEU A 233 11.15 41.35 -24.06
N VAL A 234 10.02 40.65 -23.90
CA VAL A 234 9.57 40.01 -22.65
C VAL A 234 9.07 38.61 -23.01
N VAL A 235 9.47 37.60 -22.22
CA VAL A 235 8.96 36.22 -22.35
C VAL A 235 7.97 35.96 -21.22
N THR A 236 6.82 35.36 -21.55
CA THR A 236 5.78 34.97 -20.59
C THR A 236 5.33 33.53 -20.86
N PRO A 237 5.35 32.62 -19.87
CA PRO A 237 5.81 32.84 -18.49
C PRO A 237 7.33 33.04 -18.41
N GLY A 238 7.80 33.81 -17.42
CA GLY A 238 9.24 34.02 -17.18
C GLY A 238 9.93 32.89 -16.40
N PHE A 239 9.17 31.88 -15.99
CA PHE A 239 9.61 30.67 -15.31
C PHE A 239 8.66 29.52 -15.68
N GLN A 240 9.18 28.32 -15.87
CA GLN A 240 8.39 27.10 -16.07
C GLN A 240 9.06 25.91 -15.39
N ASP A 241 8.29 25.20 -14.57
CA ASP A 241 8.60 23.83 -14.16
C ASP A 241 7.89 22.84 -15.11
N PHE A 242 8.62 21.87 -15.64
CA PHE A 242 8.07 20.77 -16.44
C PHE A 242 7.71 19.53 -15.59
N GLY A 243 7.95 19.58 -14.28
CA GLY A 243 7.63 18.53 -13.32
C GLY A 243 8.56 17.33 -13.38
N SER A 244 8.15 16.24 -12.73
CA SER A 244 8.87 14.96 -12.72
C SER A 244 8.61 14.18 -14.01
N ILE A 245 9.60 14.15 -14.91
CA ILE A 245 9.56 13.43 -16.19
C ILE A 245 10.52 12.23 -16.14
N THR A 246 10.05 11.07 -16.61
CA THR A 246 10.87 9.86 -16.69
C THR A 246 12.05 10.05 -17.65
N THR A 247 13.25 9.65 -17.23
CA THR A 247 14.45 9.72 -18.06
C THR A 247 14.24 8.97 -19.39
N GLY A 248 14.51 9.62 -20.51
CA GLY A 248 14.29 9.09 -21.86
C GLY A 248 12.89 9.33 -22.45
N THR A 249 11.93 9.89 -21.69
CA THR A 249 10.63 10.32 -22.22
C THR A 249 10.55 11.85 -22.34
N SER A 250 9.55 12.36 -23.08
CA SER A 250 9.32 13.80 -23.23
C SER A 250 8.14 14.28 -22.37
N SER A 251 8.21 15.53 -21.93
CA SER A 251 7.09 16.26 -21.33
C SER A 251 5.97 16.52 -22.34
N GLY A 252 4.84 17.05 -21.85
CA GLY A 252 3.92 17.83 -22.67
C GLY A 252 4.58 19.09 -23.24
N ASN A 253 3.93 19.71 -24.22
CA ASN A 253 4.41 20.94 -24.87
C ASN A 253 3.96 22.17 -24.09
N ILE A 254 4.87 23.10 -23.82
CA ILE A 254 4.57 24.41 -23.21
C ILE A 254 4.78 25.52 -24.25
N SER A 255 3.86 26.47 -24.34
CA SER A 255 3.96 27.64 -25.23
C SER A 255 4.38 28.87 -24.44
N PHE A 256 5.53 29.45 -24.80
CA PHE A 256 5.99 30.74 -24.30
C PHE A 256 5.59 31.84 -25.28
N THR A 257 4.98 32.91 -24.78
CA THR A 257 4.67 34.11 -25.56
C THR A 257 5.81 35.11 -25.41
N VAL A 258 6.37 35.57 -26.52
CA VAL A 258 7.38 36.64 -26.56
C VAL A 258 6.71 37.91 -27.08
N THR A 259 6.80 39.00 -26.33
CA THR A 259 6.16 40.29 -26.64
C THR A 259 7.20 41.40 -26.75
N ASN A 260 7.06 42.30 -27.72
CA ASN A 260 7.85 43.53 -27.79
C ASN A 260 7.11 44.66 -27.06
N THR A 261 7.59 45.04 -25.86
CA THR A 261 7.00 46.11 -25.03
C THR A 261 7.62 47.49 -25.30
N GLY A 262 8.10 47.73 -26.51
CA GLY A 262 8.69 49.00 -26.95
C GLY A 262 7.95 49.62 -28.14
N ASP A 263 8.21 50.90 -28.42
CA ASP A 263 7.49 51.68 -29.43
C ASP A 263 8.11 51.58 -30.84
N ILE A 264 9.24 50.86 -30.96
CA ILE A 264 9.89 50.53 -32.24
C ILE A 264 9.91 49.02 -32.46
N ALA A 265 9.96 48.59 -33.73
CA ALA A 265 10.03 47.17 -34.08
C ALA A 265 11.36 46.52 -33.69
N THR A 266 11.36 45.21 -33.45
CA THR A 266 12.57 44.45 -33.17
C THR A 266 13.39 44.20 -34.45
N SER A 267 14.67 43.89 -34.28
CA SER A 267 15.43 43.17 -35.32
C SER A 267 14.91 41.73 -35.44
N ALA A 268 15.52 40.94 -36.33
CA ALA A 268 15.31 39.49 -36.34
C ALA A 268 15.58 38.92 -34.94
N ILE A 269 14.65 38.09 -34.47
CA ILE A 269 14.69 37.40 -33.19
C ILE A 269 15.35 36.03 -33.40
N THR A 270 16.24 35.65 -32.49
CA THR A 270 16.73 34.28 -32.38
C THR A 270 16.53 33.76 -30.96
N ASP A 271 16.11 32.50 -30.84
CA ASP A 271 15.91 31.81 -29.58
C ASP A 271 16.86 30.61 -29.42
N SER A 272 17.13 30.25 -28.17
CA SER A 272 18.11 29.22 -27.79
C SER A 272 17.83 28.68 -26.39
N PHE A 273 18.42 27.53 -26.04
CA PHE A 273 18.47 27.07 -24.64
C PHE A 273 19.88 27.21 -24.09
N THR A 274 20.01 27.80 -22.92
CA THR A 274 21.30 28.07 -22.27
C THR A 274 21.36 27.47 -20.86
N GLY A 275 22.55 27.30 -20.31
CA GLY A 275 22.77 26.65 -19.01
C GLY A 275 23.01 25.14 -19.09
N THR A 276 23.34 24.53 -17.95
CA THR A 276 23.95 23.19 -17.83
C THR A 276 23.18 22.07 -18.53
N ASN A 277 21.84 22.11 -18.51
CA ASN A 277 20.98 21.07 -19.06
C ASN A 277 20.27 21.53 -20.34
N GLY A 278 20.74 22.59 -21.01
CA GLY A 278 20.06 23.20 -22.16
C GLY A 278 19.77 22.24 -23.33
N GLY A 279 20.61 21.21 -23.52
CA GLY A 279 20.39 20.16 -24.52
C GLY A 279 19.25 19.19 -24.23
N GLU A 280 18.70 19.20 -23.01
CA GLU A 280 17.52 18.40 -22.61
C GLU A 280 16.19 19.16 -22.85
N PHE A 281 16.26 20.39 -23.38
CA PHE A 281 15.11 21.20 -23.79
C PHE A 281 15.12 21.37 -25.32
N SER A 282 13.93 21.29 -25.92
CA SER A 282 13.76 21.26 -27.39
C SER A 282 12.68 22.24 -27.84
N ARG A 283 12.93 22.93 -28.96
CA ARG A 283 11.94 23.77 -29.66
C ARG A 283 11.22 22.89 -30.68
N LEU A 284 9.89 22.87 -30.64
CA LEU A 284 9.07 22.19 -31.64
C LEU A 284 8.63 23.14 -32.75
N SER A 285 8.33 24.38 -32.40
CA SER A 285 8.02 25.45 -33.34
C SER A 285 8.30 26.81 -32.73
N THR A 286 8.51 27.80 -33.59
CA THR A 286 8.54 29.22 -33.23
C THR A 286 7.86 30.03 -34.33
N THR A 287 7.09 31.05 -33.94
CA THR A 287 6.53 32.05 -34.85
C THR A 287 7.30 33.37 -34.77
N CYS A 288 8.33 33.45 -33.94
CA CYS A 288 9.11 34.66 -33.71
C CYS A 288 10.07 34.94 -34.86
N THR A 289 9.88 36.09 -35.52
CA THR A 289 10.70 36.57 -36.63
C THR A 289 11.13 38.01 -36.39
N THR A 290 10.28 38.99 -36.71
CA THR A 290 10.38 40.38 -36.24
C THR A 290 9.06 40.77 -35.58
N LEU A 291 9.11 41.50 -34.47
CA LEU A 291 7.92 41.99 -33.78
C LEU A 291 7.77 43.50 -33.98
N ALA A 292 6.60 43.91 -34.47
CA ALA A 292 6.14 45.29 -34.42
C ALA A 292 5.98 45.77 -32.96
N PRO A 293 5.83 47.08 -32.71
CA PRO A 293 5.49 47.60 -31.39
C PRO A 293 4.25 46.93 -30.80
N ASN A 294 4.32 46.49 -29.54
CA ASN A 294 3.26 45.77 -28.81
C ASN A 294 2.79 44.44 -29.45
N ALA A 295 3.46 43.94 -30.49
CA ALA A 295 3.16 42.64 -31.08
C ALA A 295 3.81 41.50 -30.28
N SER A 296 3.24 40.30 -30.43
CA SER A 296 3.72 39.08 -29.78
C SER A 296 3.78 37.87 -30.73
N CYS A 297 4.66 36.94 -30.41
CA CYS A 297 4.86 35.65 -31.09
C CYS A 297 4.97 34.53 -30.05
N THR A 298 5.03 33.28 -30.50
CA THR A 298 5.07 32.08 -29.65
C THR A 298 6.25 31.17 -29.95
N ILE A 299 6.80 30.55 -28.90
CA ILE A 299 7.84 29.51 -28.96
C ILE A 299 7.29 28.29 -28.20
N VAL A 300 7.22 27.14 -28.87
CA VAL A 300 6.74 25.89 -28.25
C VAL A 300 7.93 25.02 -27.83
N VAL A 301 8.02 24.76 -26.53
CA VAL A 301 9.14 24.08 -25.86
C VAL A 301 8.68 22.75 -25.26
N ARG A 302 9.57 21.76 -25.28
CA ARG A 302 9.38 20.44 -24.66
C ARG A 302 10.68 19.96 -24.00
N PHE A 303 10.57 19.48 -22.77
CA PHE A 303 11.65 18.89 -21.98
C PHE A 303 11.75 17.39 -22.27
N THR A 304 12.97 16.85 -22.36
CA THR A 304 13.25 15.41 -22.61
C THR A 304 14.54 15.02 -21.88
N PRO A 305 14.46 14.66 -20.59
CA PRO A 305 15.64 14.40 -19.78
C PRO A 305 16.44 13.17 -20.20
N LEU A 306 17.76 13.26 -20.11
CA LEU A 306 18.72 12.22 -20.50
C LEU A 306 19.39 11.53 -19.30
N THR A 307 19.44 12.17 -18.13
CA THR A 307 19.98 11.57 -16.89
C THR A 307 19.15 11.97 -15.67
N VAL A 308 19.04 11.08 -14.68
CA VAL A 308 18.27 11.28 -13.44
C VAL A 308 18.85 12.45 -12.62
N GLY A 309 17.99 13.28 -12.02
CA GLY A 309 18.35 14.43 -11.19
C GLY A 309 17.52 15.69 -11.47
N ALA A 310 17.76 16.75 -10.71
CA ALA A 310 17.16 18.06 -11.01
C ALA A 310 17.81 18.67 -12.27
N LYS A 311 16.99 19.25 -13.15
CA LYS A 311 17.37 19.84 -14.42
C LYS A 311 17.03 21.32 -14.45
N SER A 312 17.93 22.11 -15.02
CA SER A 312 17.77 23.56 -15.18
C SER A 312 18.44 24.09 -16.46
N ALA A 313 17.76 25.03 -17.09
CA ALA A 313 18.19 25.77 -18.28
C ALA A 313 17.48 27.14 -18.32
N ASN A 314 17.76 27.96 -19.33
CA ASN A 314 16.93 29.11 -19.70
C ASN A 314 16.54 29.01 -21.17
N LEU A 315 15.28 29.33 -21.50
CA LEU A 315 14.91 29.77 -22.84
C LEU A 315 15.42 31.22 -22.98
N THR A 316 16.41 31.42 -23.84
CA THR A 316 17.06 32.71 -24.08
C THR A 316 16.68 33.21 -25.47
N VAL A 317 15.96 34.33 -25.51
CA VAL A 317 15.46 34.97 -26.74
C VAL A 317 16.15 36.33 -26.92
N VAL A 318 16.74 36.55 -28.09
CA VAL A 318 17.65 37.67 -28.38
C VAL A 318 17.25 38.39 -29.66
N ALA A 319 17.30 39.72 -29.64
CA ALA A 319 17.27 40.56 -30.83
C ALA A 319 18.21 41.76 -30.63
N THR A 320 19.11 42.02 -31.60
CA THR A 320 20.03 43.17 -31.60
C THR A 320 19.30 44.50 -31.34
N THR A 321 18.10 44.64 -31.89
CA THR A 321 17.13 45.66 -31.50
C THR A 321 15.98 44.95 -30.80
N GLY A 322 15.90 45.03 -29.47
CA GLY A 322 14.98 44.24 -28.64
C GLY A 322 15.60 43.73 -27.34
N GLY A 323 16.93 43.58 -27.31
CA GLY A 323 17.69 43.07 -26.17
C GLY A 323 17.58 41.56 -26.01
N THR A 324 17.86 41.08 -24.80
CA THR A 324 17.74 39.68 -24.41
C THR A 324 16.65 39.52 -23.36
N ALA A 325 15.75 38.55 -23.57
CA ALA A 325 14.75 38.14 -22.59
C ALA A 325 14.89 36.65 -22.31
N ASN A 326 14.79 36.27 -21.04
CA ASN A 326 14.95 34.89 -20.58
C ASN A 326 13.68 34.39 -19.90
N ALA A 327 13.38 33.11 -20.05
CA ALA A 327 12.51 32.37 -19.15
C ALA A 327 13.29 31.19 -18.53
N ALA A 328 13.28 31.09 -17.20
CA ALA A 328 13.96 30.02 -16.48
C ALA A 328 13.17 28.71 -16.61
N LEU A 329 13.85 27.63 -16.98
CA LEU A 329 13.26 26.31 -17.19
C LEU A 329 13.81 25.36 -16.13
N ILE A 330 12.94 24.68 -15.40
CA ILE A 330 13.33 23.56 -14.52
C ILE A 330 12.50 22.31 -14.83
N GLY A 331 12.97 21.18 -14.33
CA GLY A 331 12.23 19.92 -14.31
C GLY A 331 13.00 18.88 -13.51
N GLN A 332 12.36 17.79 -13.13
CA GLN A 332 13.01 16.70 -12.42
C GLN A 332 13.07 15.46 -13.33
N ALA A 333 14.27 15.04 -13.68
CA ALA A 333 14.47 13.76 -14.33
C ALA A 333 14.39 12.63 -13.29
N VAL A 334 13.38 11.78 -13.39
CA VAL A 334 13.19 10.63 -12.49
C VAL A 334 13.56 9.32 -13.18
N ALA A 335 14.08 8.36 -12.42
CA ALA A 335 14.36 7.02 -12.93
C ALA A 335 13.04 6.32 -13.31
N PRO A 336 13.00 5.48 -14.36
CA PRO A 336 11.87 4.59 -14.63
C PRO A 336 11.47 3.76 -13.41
N GLY A 337 10.20 3.35 -13.32
CA GLY A 337 9.74 2.43 -12.28
C GLY A 337 10.55 1.13 -12.33
N ASN A 338 11.12 0.72 -11.19
CA ASN A 338 12.05 -0.41 -11.11
C ASN A 338 11.68 -1.28 -9.90
N LEU A 339 11.24 -2.50 -10.15
CA LEU A 339 10.74 -3.37 -9.09
C LEU A 339 11.88 -4.16 -8.43
N ALA A 340 11.87 -4.19 -7.10
CA ALA A 340 12.57 -5.18 -6.29
C ALA A 340 11.55 -6.10 -5.62
N ILE A 341 11.84 -7.39 -5.51
CA ILE A 341 11.03 -8.39 -4.80
C ILE A 341 11.85 -8.92 -3.63
N SER A 342 11.27 -8.99 -2.44
CA SER A 342 11.92 -9.51 -1.24
C SER A 342 10.97 -10.42 -0.45
N PRO A 343 11.40 -11.60 0.03
CA PRO A 343 12.74 -12.19 -0.13
C PRO A 343 13.00 -12.70 -1.56
N THR A 344 14.27 -12.72 -1.98
CA THR A 344 14.74 -13.42 -3.19
C THR A 344 16.22 -13.81 -3.03
N PRO A 345 16.62 -15.07 -3.33
CA PRO A 345 15.76 -16.23 -3.51
C PRO A 345 15.01 -16.59 -2.20
N PHE A 346 14.01 -17.46 -2.29
CA PHE A 346 13.32 -18.00 -1.11
C PHE A 346 13.09 -19.51 -1.22
N ALA A 347 13.34 -20.24 -0.14
CA ALA A 347 13.07 -21.67 -0.03
C ALA A 347 11.96 -21.92 1.00
N PHE A 348 10.86 -22.53 0.57
CA PHE A 348 9.85 -23.08 1.46
C PHE A 348 10.41 -24.30 2.21
N ALA A 349 9.97 -24.48 3.46
CA ALA A 349 10.35 -25.62 4.28
C ALA A 349 9.89 -26.96 3.65
N ASP A 350 10.57 -28.06 4.03
CA ASP A 350 10.22 -29.41 3.61
C ASP A 350 8.73 -29.68 3.85
N THR A 351 7.99 -29.89 2.76
CA THR A 351 6.53 -30.03 2.77
C THR A 351 6.18 -31.42 2.26
N THR A 352 5.21 -32.07 2.90
CA THR A 352 4.82 -33.43 2.51
C THR A 352 4.00 -33.42 1.23
N VAL A 353 4.22 -34.40 0.35
CA VAL A 353 3.38 -34.59 -0.85
C VAL A 353 1.89 -34.66 -0.46
N GLY A 354 1.07 -33.83 -1.10
CA GLY A 354 -0.36 -33.70 -0.80
C GLY A 354 -0.72 -32.79 0.39
N GLN A 355 0.26 -32.10 0.99
CA GLN A 355 0.06 -31.06 2.01
C GLN A 355 0.41 -29.68 1.45
N ILE A 356 0.01 -28.62 2.17
CA ILE A 356 0.31 -27.22 1.85
C ILE A 356 1.28 -26.69 2.92
N SER A 357 2.32 -25.96 2.49
CA SER A 357 3.29 -25.33 3.37
C SER A 357 2.67 -24.19 4.21
N THR A 358 3.43 -23.69 5.19
CA THR A 358 3.20 -22.32 5.68
C THR A 358 3.32 -21.31 4.52
N THR A 359 2.54 -20.24 4.59
CA THR A 359 2.51 -19.20 3.56
C THR A 359 3.68 -18.23 3.73
N GLN A 360 4.29 -17.82 2.63
CA GLN A 360 5.30 -16.76 2.60
C GLN A 360 4.76 -15.50 1.94
N VAL A 361 4.99 -14.35 2.58
CA VAL A 361 4.71 -13.03 2.01
C VAL A 361 5.93 -12.55 1.22
N PHE A 362 5.74 -12.19 -0.05
CA PHE A 362 6.72 -11.50 -0.87
C PHE A 362 6.30 -10.04 -1.01
N THR A 363 7.16 -9.12 -0.58
CA THR A 363 6.97 -7.68 -0.76
C THR A 363 7.61 -7.25 -2.07
N VAL A 364 6.81 -6.62 -2.92
CA VAL A 364 7.23 -6.01 -4.18
C VAL A 364 7.28 -4.51 -3.98
N THR A 365 8.43 -3.89 -4.16
CA THR A 365 8.64 -2.44 -3.93
C THR A 365 9.12 -1.77 -5.21
N ASN A 366 8.52 -0.63 -5.57
CA ASN A 366 9.02 0.22 -6.62
C ASN A 366 10.20 1.07 -6.10
N THR A 367 11.41 0.66 -6.46
CA THR A 367 12.68 1.37 -6.18
C THR A 367 12.98 2.46 -7.22
N GLY A 368 12.15 2.61 -8.25
CA GLY A 368 12.26 3.64 -9.27
C GLY A 368 11.70 4.99 -8.83
N GLY A 369 12.03 6.04 -9.57
CA GLY A 369 11.58 7.41 -9.32
C GLY A 369 10.24 7.77 -10.00
N SER A 370 9.76 6.91 -10.90
CA SER A 370 8.46 7.04 -11.59
C SER A 370 7.51 5.95 -11.12
N ALA A 371 6.20 6.18 -11.22
CA ALA A 371 5.22 5.12 -10.97
C ALA A 371 5.36 3.96 -11.98
N THR A 372 4.99 2.75 -11.57
CA THR A 372 4.98 1.59 -12.47
C THR A 372 3.82 1.65 -13.47
N GLY A 373 3.87 0.85 -14.54
CA GLY A 373 2.63 0.40 -15.19
C GLY A 373 1.80 -0.47 -14.24
N ALA A 374 0.57 -0.78 -14.64
CA ALA A 374 -0.26 -1.76 -13.92
C ALA A 374 0.46 -3.12 -13.87
N LEU A 375 0.65 -3.67 -12.68
CA LEU A 375 1.46 -4.88 -12.48
C LEU A 375 0.69 -6.15 -12.81
N GLY A 376 1.36 -7.13 -13.42
CA GLY A 376 0.80 -8.44 -13.74
C GLY A 376 1.67 -9.56 -13.16
N THR A 377 1.11 -10.40 -12.29
CA THR A 377 1.87 -11.46 -11.61
C THR A 377 1.76 -12.79 -12.35
N ALA A 378 2.85 -13.56 -12.41
CA ALA A 378 2.85 -14.92 -12.94
C ALA A 378 3.77 -15.85 -12.13
N LEU A 379 3.48 -17.16 -12.16
CA LEU A 379 4.38 -18.21 -11.72
C LEU A 379 4.92 -18.95 -12.96
N GLY A 380 6.25 -19.04 -13.09
CA GLY A 380 6.95 -19.75 -14.15
C GLY A 380 8.05 -20.68 -13.61
N GLY A 381 8.98 -21.11 -14.46
CA GLY A 381 10.03 -22.07 -14.08
C GLY A 381 9.64 -23.52 -14.42
N THR A 382 10.24 -24.50 -13.74
CA THR A 382 10.05 -25.94 -14.04
C THR A 382 8.81 -26.52 -13.38
N ASP A 383 8.53 -26.14 -12.14
CA ASP A 383 7.45 -26.71 -11.32
C ASP A 383 6.42 -25.65 -10.84
N PRO A 384 5.98 -24.66 -11.65
CA PRO A 384 5.09 -23.59 -11.19
C PRO A 384 3.75 -24.09 -10.65
N SER A 385 3.26 -25.25 -11.11
CA SER A 385 2.05 -25.90 -10.62
C SER A 385 2.17 -26.50 -9.21
N GLN A 386 3.37 -26.52 -8.61
CA GLN A 386 3.59 -26.90 -7.22
C GLN A 386 3.57 -25.69 -6.27
N PHE A 387 3.44 -24.48 -6.79
CA PHE A 387 3.35 -23.24 -6.01
C PHE A 387 1.99 -22.57 -6.30
N THR A 388 1.43 -21.88 -5.32
CA THR A 388 0.09 -21.32 -5.43
C THR A 388 0.06 -19.90 -4.87
N VAL A 389 -0.48 -18.95 -5.64
CA VAL A 389 -0.85 -17.63 -5.12
C VAL A 389 -2.09 -17.80 -4.26
N VAL A 390 -2.02 -17.45 -2.98
CA VAL A 390 -3.14 -17.62 -2.05
C VAL A 390 -4.30 -16.70 -2.46
N ALA A 391 -5.52 -17.22 -2.37
CA ALA A 391 -6.71 -16.55 -2.89
C ALA A 391 -6.97 -15.21 -2.19
N GLY A 392 -7.19 -14.15 -2.97
CA GLY A 392 -7.42 -12.78 -2.46
C GLY A 392 -6.18 -12.03 -1.97
N SER A 393 -5.05 -12.70 -1.75
CA SER A 393 -3.82 -12.10 -1.19
C SER A 393 -2.75 -11.78 -2.24
N ASN A 394 -3.20 -11.32 -3.41
CA ASN A 394 -2.35 -10.79 -4.47
C ASN A 394 -2.56 -9.27 -4.60
N GLY A 395 -2.03 -8.53 -3.64
CA GLY A 395 -2.13 -7.07 -3.57
C GLY A 395 -1.37 -6.33 -4.67
N CYS A 396 -0.70 -7.04 -5.58
CA CYS A 396 -0.01 -6.44 -6.72
C CYS A 396 -0.80 -6.52 -8.03
N GLN A 397 -1.79 -7.41 -8.17
CA GLN A 397 -2.43 -7.64 -9.46
C GLN A 397 -3.26 -6.43 -9.93
N GLY A 398 -2.87 -5.84 -11.06
CA GLY A 398 -3.47 -4.64 -11.65
C GLY A 398 -3.06 -3.32 -10.98
N VAL A 399 -2.26 -3.36 -9.90
CA VAL A 399 -1.89 -2.18 -9.12
C VAL A 399 -0.80 -1.37 -9.82
N VAL A 400 -0.86 -0.04 -9.68
CA VAL A 400 0.21 0.89 -10.05
C VAL A 400 0.93 1.31 -8.77
N LEU A 401 2.22 1.00 -8.65
CA LEU A 401 3.04 1.42 -7.52
C LEU A 401 3.65 2.80 -7.79
N ALA A 402 3.30 3.78 -6.96
CA ALA A 402 4.03 5.04 -6.86
C ALA A 402 5.51 4.81 -6.48
N PRO A 403 6.41 5.80 -6.67
CA PRO A 403 7.80 5.72 -6.19
C PRO A 403 7.87 5.38 -4.69
N ALA A 404 8.77 4.47 -4.31
CA ALA A 404 8.85 3.85 -2.98
C ALA A 404 7.60 3.10 -2.47
N GLY A 405 6.50 3.08 -3.24
CA GLY A 405 5.31 2.30 -2.94
C GLY A 405 5.56 0.80 -3.06
N SER A 406 4.80 0.00 -2.31
CA SER A 406 4.91 -1.45 -2.28
C SER A 406 3.55 -2.16 -2.27
N CYS A 407 3.56 -3.42 -2.70
CA CYS A 407 2.44 -4.34 -2.61
C CYS A 407 2.95 -5.73 -2.18
N THR A 408 2.04 -6.62 -1.79
CA THR A 408 2.39 -7.96 -1.31
C THR A 408 1.73 -9.06 -2.14
N ILE A 409 2.46 -10.15 -2.33
CA ILE A 409 2.00 -11.39 -2.95
C ILE A 409 2.24 -12.51 -1.94
N VAL A 410 1.19 -13.22 -1.53
CA VAL A 410 1.33 -14.36 -0.61
C VAL A 410 1.30 -15.66 -1.40
N LEU A 411 2.33 -16.49 -1.22
CA LEU A 411 2.48 -17.78 -1.87
C LEU A 411 2.47 -18.94 -0.86
N SER A 412 2.01 -20.11 -1.28
CA SER A 412 2.26 -21.39 -0.62
C SER A 412 2.89 -22.40 -1.58
N PHE A 413 3.58 -23.40 -1.02
CA PHE A 413 4.08 -24.57 -1.73
C PHE A 413 3.16 -25.76 -1.44
N SER A 414 2.68 -26.41 -2.50
CA SER A 414 1.62 -27.42 -2.50
C SER A 414 2.03 -28.62 -3.37
N PRO A 415 3.07 -29.39 -2.98
CA PRO A 415 3.65 -30.41 -3.86
C PRO A 415 2.74 -31.62 -4.09
N THR A 416 2.66 -32.05 -5.36
CA THR A 416 1.94 -33.27 -5.78
C THR A 416 2.88 -34.44 -6.10
N THR A 417 4.19 -34.18 -6.20
CA THR A 417 5.23 -35.18 -6.47
C THR A 417 6.48 -34.91 -5.61
N GLY A 418 7.17 -35.98 -5.18
CA GLY A 418 8.34 -35.87 -4.31
C GLY A 418 9.58 -35.27 -4.97
N GLY A 419 10.55 -34.85 -4.15
CA GLY A 419 11.82 -34.26 -4.56
C GLY A 419 11.84 -32.72 -4.55
N ALA A 420 12.98 -32.14 -4.90
CA ALA A 420 13.14 -30.68 -4.99
C ALA A 420 12.32 -30.11 -6.16
N LYS A 421 11.66 -28.97 -5.92
CA LYS A 421 10.79 -28.23 -6.83
C LYS A 421 11.26 -26.79 -6.95
N THR A 422 11.29 -26.24 -8.16
CA THR A 422 11.70 -24.86 -8.41
C THR A 422 10.74 -24.12 -9.34
N ALA A 423 10.51 -22.86 -9.03
CA ALA A 423 9.69 -21.96 -9.81
C ALA A 423 10.21 -20.52 -9.72
N THR A 424 9.58 -19.63 -10.48
CA THR A 424 9.92 -18.22 -10.53
C THR A 424 8.64 -17.41 -10.33
N LEU A 425 8.61 -16.61 -9.26
CA LEU A 425 7.62 -15.54 -9.13
C LEU A 425 8.04 -14.39 -10.04
N ALA A 426 7.23 -14.06 -11.04
CA ALA A 426 7.45 -12.97 -11.97
C ALA A 426 6.43 -11.85 -11.75
N VAL A 427 6.90 -10.61 -11.67
CA VAL A 427 6.05 -9.41 -11.60
C VAL A 427 6.37 -8.55 -12.81
N ASN A 428 5.44 -8.57 -13.75
CA ASN A 428 5.53 -7.89 -15.03
C ASN A 428 5.01 -6.45 -14.90
N HIS A 429 5.63 -5.54 -15.66
CA HIS A 429 5.26 -4.13 -15.76
C HIS A 429 5.55 -3.61 -17.18
N THR A 430 5.14 -2.39 -17.49
CA THR A 430 5.24 -1.79 -18.83
C THR A 430 6.68 -1.66 -19.40
N GLY A 431 7.72 -1.89 -18.59
CA GLY A 431 9.13 -1.90 -19.02
C GLY A 431 9.83 -3.27 -19.00
N GLY A 432 9.13 -4.38 -18.71
CA GLY A 432 9.75 -5.72 -18.56
C GLY A 432 9.19 -6.52 -17.38
N SER A 433 10.02 -7.34 -16.73
CA SER A 433 9.61 -8.19 -15.60
C SER A 433 10.72 -8.33 -14.57
N THR A 434 10.42 -8.16 -13.28
CA THR A 434 11.32 -8.53 -12.18
C THR A 434 10.92 -9.91 -11.67
N THR A 435 11.91 -10.75 -11.37
CA THR A 435 11.71 -12.13 -10.92
C THR A 435 12.31 -12.40 -9.54
N ALA A 436 11.67 -13.30 -8.80
CA ALA A 436 12.20 -13.93 -7.60
C ALA A 436 12.22 -15.44 -7.78
N ALA A 437 13.36 -16.07 -7.49
CA ALA A 437 13.50 -17.52 -7.54
C ALA A 437 12.92 -18.13 -6.26
N ILE A 438 12.00 -19.08 -6.42
CA ILE A 438 11.36 -19.80 -5.32
C ILE A 438 11.62 -21.30 -5.45
N SER A 439 11.88 -21.96 -4.32
CA SER A 439 12.07 -23.40 -4.24
C SER A 439 11.31 -24.01 -3.07
N GLY A 440 11.09 -25.31 -3.12
CA GLY A 440 10.53 -26.10 -2.03
C GLY A 440 10.94 -27.56 -2.22
N ASN A 441 11.01 -28.33 -1.15
CA ASN A 441 11.35 -29.75 -1.24
C ASN A 441 10.17 -30.61 -0.77
N ALA A 442 9.76 -31.52 -1.63
CA ALA A 442 8.59 -32.37 -1.43
C ALA A 442 9.01 -33.71 -0.83
N ILE A 443 8.83 -33.87 0.48
CA ILE A 443 9.16 -35.14 1.15
C ILE A 443 7.99 -36.12 1.06
N ALA A 444 8.29 -37.40 0.86
CA ALA A 444 7.29 -38.45 0.96
C ALA A 444 6.76 -38.53 2.41
N PRO A 445 5.48 -38.91 2.62
CA PRO A 445 4.98 -39.27 3.96
C PRO A 445 5.87 -40.29 4.64
N ALA A 446 5.78 -40.42 5.97
CA ALA A 446 6.36 -41.55 6.67
C ALA A 446 5.73 -42.84 6.12
N GLN A 447 6.53 -43.90 5.96
CA GLN A 447 6.05 -45.19 5.46
C GLN A 447 6.78 -46.31 6.17
N PHE A 448 6.06 -47.16 6.88
CA PHE A 448 6.63 -48.32 7.56
C PHE A 448 6.84 -49.51 6.61
N THR A 449 7.86 -50.30 6.90
CA THR A 449 8.04 -51.68 6.42
C THR A 449 8.44 -52.57 7.60
N LEU A 450 7.86 -53.77 7.66
CA LEU A 450 8.10 -54.75 8.73
C LEU A 450 8.70 -56.02 8.11
N THR A 451 9.90 -56.40 8.57
CA THR A 451 10.67 -57.51 7.99
C THR A 451 11.06 -58.54 9.06
N PRO A 452 10.89 -59.86 8.81
CA PRO A 452 10.24 -60.47 7.64
C PRO A 452 8.71 -60.35 7.68
N ALA A 453 8.07 -60.64 6.54
CA ALA A 453 6.60 -60.65 6.39
C ALA A 453 5.90 -61.87 7.03
N SER A 454 6.66 -62.86 7.50
CA SER A 454 6.16 -63.92 8.37
C SER A 454 7.25 -64.54 9.25
N ARG A 455 6.84 -65.19 10.36
CA ARG A 455 7.67 -66.08 11.19
C ARG A 455 6.89 -67.32 11.60
N ASP A 456 7.57 -68.47 11.54
CA ASP A 456 7.10 -69.70 12.16
C ASP A 456 7.88 -69.98 13.45
N PHE A 457 7.16 -70.29 14.52
CA PHE A 457 7.69 -70.64 15.83
C PHE A 457 7.84 -72.16 16.04
N GLY A 458 7.40 -72.96 15.06
CA GLY A 458 7.53 -74.41 15.08
C GLY A 458 6.64 -75.09 16.12
N SER A 459 6.98 -76.34 16.46
CA SER A 459 6.22 -77.11 17.46
C SER A 459 6.71 -76.83 18.89
N VAL A 460 5.82 -76.30 19.72
CA VAL A 460 6.09 -75.94 21.12
C VAL A 460 5.10 -76.69 22.02
N VAL A 461 5.57 -77.28 23.12
CA VAL A 461 4.71 -78.05 24.03
C VAL A 461 3.74 -77.09 24.73
N THR A 462 2.46 -77.49 24.83
CA THR A 462 1.45 -76.71 25.57
C THR A 462 1.94 -76.36 26.98
N THR A 463 1.72 -75.11 27.41
CA THR A 463 2.25 -74.52 28.64
C THR A 463 3.78 -74.33 28.70
N THR A 464 4.46 -74.29 27.55
CA THR A 464 5.86 -73.82 27.43
C THR A 464 5.93 -72.63 26.46
N THR A 465 7.08 -71.94 26.41
CA THR A 465 7.28 -70.72 25.62
C THR A 465 8.49 -70.87 24.70
N SER A 466 8.37 -70.40 23.45
CA SER A 466 9.43 -70.39 22.46
C SER A 466 10.61 -69.47 22.84
N ALA A 467 11.74 -69.64 22.15
CA ALA A 467 12.71 -68.55 22.06
C ALA A 467 12.08 -67.31 21.38
N PRO A 468 12.47 -66.08 21.76
CA PRO A 468 12.04 -64.87 21.06
C PRO A 468 12.58 -64.82 19.63
N GLN A 469 11.74 -64.45 18.66
CA GLN A 469 12.15 -64.21 17.27
C GLN A 469 12.08 -62.71 16.91
N PRO A 470 13.11 -62.14 16.28
CA PRO A 470 13.16 -60.71 15.97
C PRO A 470 12.49 -60.35 14.64
N PHE A 471 11.94 -59.13 14.61
CA PHE A 471 11.48 -58.39 13.45
C PHE A 471 12.15 -57.01 13.44
N THR A 472 12.37 -56.46 12.24
CA THR A 472 12.86 -55.10 12.03
C THR A 472 11.74 -54.25 11.45
N LEU A 473 11.41 -53.14 12.12
CA LEU A 473 10.55 -52.08 11.59
C LEU A 473 11.45 -50.97 11.05
N GLN A 474 11.24 -50.54 9.81
CA GLN A 474 11.94 -49.41 9.20
C GLN A 474 10.94 -48.36 8.72
N ASN A 475 11.31 -47.08 8.82
CA ASN A 475 10.63 -46.00 8.12
C ASN A 475 11.35 -45.72 6.80
N ILE A 476 10.77 -46.11 5.67
CA ILE A 476 11.29 -45.85 4.32
C ILE A 476 10.75 -44.52 3.73
N GLY A 477 9.93 -43.79 4.50
CA GLY A 477 9.35 -42.51 4.12
C GLY A 477 10.30 -41.32 4.28
N GLY A 478 9.91 -40.18 3.71
CA GLY A 478 10.68 -38.93 3.75
C GLY A 478 10.43 -38.07 4.99
N GLN A 479 9.33 -38.31 5.70
CA GLN A 479 9.04 -37.74 7.02
C GLN A 479 9.47 -38.67 8.15
N THR A 480 9.85 -38.09 9.29
CA THR A 480 9.93 -38.80 10.58
C THR A 480 8.56 -39.37 10.98
N SER A 481 8.52 -40.64 11.40
CA SER A 481 7.29 -41.25 11.91
C SER A 481 6.94 -40.76 13.31
N GLY A 482 5.66 -40.79 13.67
CA GLY A 482 5.26 -40.85 15.07
C GLY A 482 5.77 -42.13 15.75
N ALA A 483 5.64 -42.23 17.07
CA ALA A 483 5.95 -43.46 17.79
C ALA A 483 5.07 -44.62 17.26
N PRO A 484 5.64 -45.74 16.80
CA PRO A 484 4.88 -46.88 16.31
C PRO A 484 4.21 -47.63 17.48
N SER A 485 2.96 -48.01 17.31
CA SER A 485 2.22 -48.87 18.24
C SER A 485 2.14 -50.30 17.70
N PHE A 486 2.36 -51.29 18.57
CA PHE A 486 2.45 -52.70 18.23
C PHE A 486 1.31 -53.48 18.88
N ALA A 487 0.60 -54.29 18.11
CA ALA A 487 -0.44 -55.19 18.59
C ALA A 487 -0.21 -56.61 18.06
N ILE A 488 -0.67 -57.60 18.82
CA ILE A 488 -0.86 -58.97 18.32
C ILE A 488 -2.36 -59.14 18.09
N ASN A 489 -2.74 -59.49 16.86
CA ASN A 489 -4.15 -59.66 16.46
C ASN A 489 -4.39 -61.04 15.82
N GLY A 490 -5.65 -61.37 15.54
CA GLY A 490 -6.05 -62.64 14.94
C GLY A 490 -6.45 -63.73 15.95
N ALA A 491 -6.85 -64.89 15.44
CA ALA A 491 -7.62 -65.89 16.18
C ALA A 491 -6.90 -66.50 17.41
N ASN A 492 -5.56 -66.52 17.43
CA ASN A 492 -4.76 -67.08 18.53
C ASN A 492 -3.87 -66.02 19.18
N ALA A 493 -4.26 -64.74 19.11
CA ALA A 493 -3.43 -63.61 19.56
C ALA A 493 -2.90 -63.75 20.99
N SER A 494 -3.70 -64.29 21.92
CA SER A 494 -3.32 -64.52 23.31
C SER A 494 -2.23 -65.59 23.52
N GLU A 495 -1.89 -66.36 22.49
CA GLU A 495 -0.83 -67.38 22.51
C GLU A 495 0.50 -66.84 21.94
N PHE A 496 0.58 -65.56 21.58
CA PHE A 496 1.82 -64.86 21.21
C PHE A 496 1.99 -63.58 22.04
N SER A 497 3.22 -63.18 22.34
CA SER A 497 3.48 -61.90 23.03
C SER A 497 4.62 -61.11 22.39
N VAL A 498 4.45 -59.79 22.24
CA VAL A 498 5.45 -58.87 21.68
C VAL A 498 6.23 -58.14 22.79
N ASN A 499 7.53 -58.01 22.59
CA ASN A 499 8.45 -57.24 23.42
C ASN A 499 9.13 -56.16 22.55
N VAL A 500 8.95 -54.89 22.94
CA VAL A 500 9.26 -53.71 22.11
C VAL A 500 10.59 -53.07 22.56
N THR A 501 11.70 -53.76 22.33
CA THR A 501 13.04 -53.32 22.73
C THR A 501 13.69 -52.36 21.73
N GLY A 502 13.24 -51.10 21.71
CA GLY A 502 13.90 -50.01 20.97
C GLY A 502 13.02 -49.19 20.04
N CYS A 503 11.77 -49.62 19.80
CA CYS A 503 10.81 -48.89 18.96
C CYS A 503 9.91 -47.89 19.73
N ALA A 504 10.32 -47.44 20.93
CA ALA A 504 9.52 -46.54 21.76
C ALA A 504 9.52 -45.06 21.29
N GLY A 505 10.38 -44.72 20.33
CA GLY A 505 10.52 -43.38 19.78
C GLY A 505 10.09 -43.25 18.32
N THR A 506 10.11 -42.01 17.83
CA THR A 506 9.91 -41.64 16.42
C THR A 506 11.04 -42.19 15.52
N LEU A 507 10.72 -42.80 14.37
CA LEU A 507 11.72 -43.23 13.39
C LEU A 507 11.96 -42.13 12.36
N ALA A 508 13.16 -41.56 12.34
CA ALA A 508 13.61 -40.66 11.27
C ALA A 508 13.62 -41.36 9.89
N PRO A 509 13.68 -40.63 8.76
CA PRO A 509 13.79 -41.22 7.43
C PRO A 509 14.93 -42.23 7.31
N ASN A 510 14.64 -43.40 6.74
CA ASN A 510 15.50 -44.59 6.65
C ASN A 510 15.89 -45.25 7.98
N ALA A 511 15.53 -44.70 9.14
CA ALA A 511 15.84 -45.29 10.44
C ALA A 511 15.00 -46.56 10.70
N SER A 512 15.57 -47.48 11.47
CA SER A 512 14.94 -48.73 11.85
C SER A 512 15.13 -49.06 13.33
N CYS A 513 14.26 -49.91 13.85
CA CYS A 513 14.29 -50.45 15.20
C CYS A 513 13.83 -51.92 15.18
N THR A 514 14.04 -52.65 16.27
CA THR A 514 13.66 -54.07 16.36
C THR A 514 12.65 -54.33 17.46
N VAL A 515 11.79 -55.32 17.22
CA VAL A 515 10.89 -55.91 18.21
C VAL A 515 11.02 -57.43 18.18
N GLN A 516 10.65 -58.10 19.26
CA GLN A 516 10.71 -59.55 19.37
C GLN A 516 9.33 -60.11 19.71
N VAL A 517 9.00 -61.28 19.19
CA VAL A 517 7.77 -62.00 19.55
C VAL A 517 8.13 -63.38 20.08
N THR A 518 7.36 -63.89 21.05
CA THR A 518 7.39 -65.27 21.54
C THR A 518 6.04 -65.95 21.33
N PHE A 519 6.05 -67.28 21.26
CA PHE A 519 4.87 -68.14 21.12
C PHE A 519 4.74 -69.07 22.34
N SER A 520 3.56 -69.12 22.94
CA SER A 520 3.25 -69.83 24.19
C SER A 520 1.89 -70.57 24.05
N PRO A 521 1.86 -71.74 23.39
CA PRO A 521 0.60 -72.42 23.10
C PRO A 521 -0.13 -72.86 24.38
N ALA A 522 -1.41 -72.50 24.45
CA ALA A 522 -2.35 -72.94 25.49
C ALA A 522 -3.04 -74.26 25.11
N THR A 523 -3.20 -74.52 23.81
CA THR A 523 -3.83 -75.74 23.28
C THR A 523 -3.08 -76.27 22.06
N ALA A 524 -3.22 -77.57 21.78
CA ALA A 524 -2.53 -78.21 20.67
C ALA A 524 -3.17 -77.92 19.30
N GLY A 525 -2.39 -78.10 18.23
CA GLY A 525 -2.76 -77.78 16.85
C GLY A 525 -2.13 -76.48 16.35
N ALA A 526 -2.35 -76.19 15.06
CA ALA A 526 -1.78 -75.03 14.39
C ALA A 526 -2.37 -73.71 14.93
N LYS A 527 -1.49 -72.76 15.23
CA LYS A 527 -1.79 -71.44 15.78
C LYS A 527 -1.35 -70.36 14.81
N SER A 528 -2.18 -69.34 14.66
CA SER A 528 -1.92 -68.19 13.82
C SER A 528 -2.42 -66.87 14.43
N ALA A 529 -1.62 -65.83 14.21
CA ALA A 529 -1.85 -64.45 14.62
C ALA A 529 -1.13 -63.50 13.63
N THR A 530 -1.26 -62.19 13.81
CA THR A 530 -0.44 -61.19 13.14
C THR A 530 0.23 -60.26 14.15
N LEU A 531 1.47 -59.87 13.87
CA LEU A 531 2.12 -58.72 14.49
C LEU A 531 1.75 -57.50 13.64
N ASP A 532 0.86 -56.67 14.14
CA ASP A 532 0.39 -55.47 13.47
C ASP A 532 1.07 -54.23 14.07
N VAL A 533 1.52 -53.33 13.19
CA VAL A 533 2.13 -52.06 13.55
C VAL A 533 1.30 -50.92 12.97
N THR A 534 1.01 -49.92 13.80
CA THR A 534 0.22 -48.74 13.44
C THR A 534 0.91 -47.46 13.86
N GLY A 535 0.63 -46.36 13.15
CA GLY A 535 1.23 -45.04 13.37
C GLY A 535 1.18 -44.20 12.10
N THR A 536 1.88 -43.05 12.09
CA THR A 536 1.88 -42.16 10.91
C THR A 536 2.63 -42.73 9.70
N GLY A 537 3.37 -43.84 9.87
CA GLY A 537 3.95 -44.62 8.77
C GLY A 537 2.96 -45.52 8.01
N GLY A 538 1.67 -45.46 8.35
CA GLY A 538 0.65 -46.39 7.82
C GLY A 538 0.68 -47.76 8.50
N PRO A 539 -0.35 -48.60 8.30
CA PRO A 539 -0.42 -49.93 8.89
C PRO A 539 0.47 -50.92 8.13
N VAL A 540 1.25 -51.74 8.86
CA VAL A 540 1.95 -52.92 8.32
C VAL A 540 1.78 -54.11 9.25
N SER A 541 1.65 -55.30 8.68
CA SER A 541 1.45 -56.55 9.42
C SER A 541 2.44 -57.63 9.00
N SER A 542 2.78 -58.53 9.92
CA SER A 542 3.58 -59.73 9.65
C SER A 542 2.89 -60.96 10.24
N ALA A 543 2.84 -62.06 9.47
CA ALA A 543 2.11 -63.25 9.87
C ALA A 543 2.90 -64.11 10.86
N LEU A 544 2.24 -64.55 11.93
CA LEU A 544 2.81 -65.39 12.98
C LEU A 544 2.18 -66.78 12.88
N SER A 545 3.00 -67.83 12.82
CA SER A 545 2.54 -69.22 12.91
C SER A 545 3.28 -69.99 14.01
N GLY A 546 2.64 -71.04 14.52
CA GLY A 546 3.27 -72.03 15.38
C GLY A 546 2.37 -73.25 15.52
N ASN A 547 2.84 -74.29 16.20
CA ASN A 547 2.05 -75.49 16.46
C ASN A 547 2.14 -75.86 17.94
N GLY A 548 1.00 -75.89 18.64
CA GLY A 548 0.95 -76.47 19.97
C GLY A 548 1.01 -77.99 19.89
N ILE A 549 1.86 -78.66 20.67
CA ILE A 549 1.88 -80.13 20.76
C ILE A 549 1.54 -80.62 22.16
N THR A 550 0.80 -81.73 22.22
CA THR A 550 0.39 -82.38 23.48
C THR A 550 1.56 -83.10 24.15
N ASN A 551 1.68 -82.94 25.47
CA ASN A 551 2.56 -83.77 26.29
C ASN A 551 2.12 -85.25 26.25
N ALA A 552 2.96 -86.17 26.73
CA ALA A 552 2.62 -87.60 26.81
C ALA A 552 1.35 -87.81 27.66
N ALA A 553 0.43 -88.63 27.16
CA ALA A 553 -0.89 -88.80 27.76
C ALA A 553 -1.37 -90.24 27.56
N LEU A 554 -1.48 -91.00 28.65
CA LEU A 554 -2.08 -92.33 28.63
C LEU A 554 -3.59 -92.21 28.39
N THR A 555 -4.15 -93.20 27.69
CA THR A 555 -5.58 -93.39 27.45
C THR A 555 -5.90 -94.88 27.53
N VAL A 556 -7.18 -95.24 27.74
CA VAL A 556 -7.64 -96.64 27.82
C VAL A 556 -8.87 -96.86 26.96
N ASN A 557 -8.96 -98.02 26.29
CA ASN A 557 -10.04 -98.35 25.36
C ASN A 557 -10.43 -99.85 25.40
N PRO A 558 -11.68 -100.21 25.79
CA PRO A 558 -12.69 -99.31 26.34
C PRO A 558 -12.30 -98.81 27.75
N SER A 559 -12.60 -97.54 28.02
CA SER A 559 -12.47 -96.93 29.35
C SER A 559 -13.53 -97.40 30.34
N ILE A 560 -14.55 -98.13 29.85
CA ILE A 560 -15.55 -98.83 30.66
C ILE A 560 -15.77 -100.22 30.05
N ILE A 561 -15.43 -101.27 30.78
CA ILE A 561 -15.89 -102.63 30.49
C ILE A 561 -17.25 -102.84 31.18
N ASN A 562 -18.24 -103.29 30.43
CA ASN A 562 -19.55 -103.66 30.97
C ASN A 562 -19.77 -105.16 30.79
N PHE A 563 -19.73 -105.91 31.89
CA PHE A 563 -20.16 -107.30 31.92
C PHE A 563 -21.68 -107.39 31.74
N PRO A 564 -22.20 -108.48 31.12
CA PRO A 564 -23.62 -108.62 30.79
C PRO A 564 -24.54 -108.55 32.01
N LEU A 565 -25.84 -108.37 31.77
CA LEU A 565 -26.88 -108.37 32.80
C LEU A 565 -26.92 -109.73 33.50
N THR A 566 -26.31 -109.79 34.68
CA THR A 566 -25.96 -111.03 35.37
C THR A 566 -26.85 -111.19 36.60
N LEU A 567 -27.48 -112.35 36.77
CA LEU A 567 -28.23 -112.63 37.99
C LEU A 567 -27.27 -112.75 39.19
N ILE A 568 -27.74 -112.28 40.34
CA ILE A 568 -26.96 -112.20 41.57
C ILE A 568 -26.50 -113.62 41.96
N GLY A 569 -25.19 -113.82 42.11
CA GLY A 569 -24.60 -115.12 42.47
C GLY A 569 -24.09 -115.99 41.33
N THR A 570 -24.06 -115.51 40.08
CA THR A 570 -23.42 -116.22 38.93
C THR A 570 -22.26 -115.41 38.34
N SER A 571 -21.20 -116.06 37.84
CA SER A 571 -20.08 -115.37 37.18
C SER A 571 -20.40 -114.99 35.74
N ALA A 572 -19.91 -113.82 35.31
CA ALA A 572 -19.79 -113.48 33.90
C ALA A 572 -18.49 -114.08 33.29
N GLY A 573 -18.30 -113.88 31.98
CA GLY A 573 -17.07 -114.24 31.27
C GLY A 573 -15.89 -113.29 31.54
N VAL A 574 -14.86 -113.39 30.71
CA VAL A 574 -13.70 -112.48 30.72
C VAL A 574 -13.86 -111.40 29.64
N GLU A 575 -13.36 -110.20 29.92
CA GLU A 575 -13.40 -109.02 29.05
C GLU A 575 -12.04 -108.30 29.09
N SER A 576 -11.67 -107.50 28.08
CA SER A 576 -10.35 -106.84 28.05
C SER A 576 -10.37 -105.42 27.47
N PHE A 577 -9.32 -104.66 27.77
CA PHE A 577 -9.10 -103.30 27.29
C PHE A 577 -7.63 -103.05 26.95
N THR A 578 -7.37 -102.09 26.05
CA THR A 578 -6.03 -101.62 25.74
C THR A 578 -5.68 -100.34 26.49
N VAL A 579 -4.40 -100.14 26.78
CA VAL A 579 -3.83 -98.85 27.20
C VAL A 579 -3.02 -98.31 26.01
N THR A 580 -3.15 -97.01 25.71
CA THR A 580 -2.47 -96.35 24.57
C THR A 580 -1.81 -95.06 25.03
N ASN A 581 -0.64 -94.70 24.51
CA ASN A 581 -0.14 -93.32 24.62
C ASN A 581 -0.70 -92.46 23.48
N GLY A 582 -1.68 -91.60 23.79
CA GLY A 582 -2.28 -90.64 22.86
C GLY A 582 -1.61 -89.26 22.83
N GLY A 583 -0.52 -89.06 23.59
CA GLY A 583 0.26 -87.83 23.59
C GLY A 583 1.35 -87.81 22.49
N SER A 584 1.89 -86.63 22.20
CA SER A 584 2.91 -86.45 21.14
C SER A 584 4.36 -86.74 21.62
N VAL A 585 4.52 -87.32 22.81
CA VAL A 585 5.79 -87.57 23.50
C VAL A 585 5.74 -88.95 24.16
N ASN A 586 6.87 -89.66 24.29
CA ASN A 586 6.96 -90.96 24.98
C ASN A 586 6.51 -90.89 26.45
N THR A 587 5.96 -91.98 27.01
CA THR A 587 5.74 -92.10 28.46
C THR A 587 7.00 -92.51 29.22
N GLY A 588 6.94 -92.50 30.55
CA GLY A 588 7.79 -93.32 31.41
C GLY A 588 7.20 -94.72 31.67
N ASN A 589 7.88 -95.49 32.53
CA ASN A 589 7.54 -96.88 32.88
C ASN A 589 6.12 -97.02 33.47
N LEU A 590 5.43 -98.12 33.18
CA LEU A 590 4.04 -98.38 33.58
C LEU A 590 3.88 -99.30 34.80
N THR A 591 2.77 -99.15 35.53
CA THR A 591 2.33 -100.02 36.64
C THR A 591 0.81 -100.24 36.58
N VAL A 592 0.27 -101.35 37.10
CA VAL A 592 -1.17 -101.74 36.99
C VAL A 592 -1.74 -102.29 38.31
N MET A 593 -2.97 -101.90 38.71
CA MET A 593 -3.65 -102.34 39.95
C MET A 593 -5.20 -102.28 39.86
N ILE A 594 -5.94 -103.16 40.54
CA ILE A 594 -7.41 -103.02 40.73
C ILE A 594 -7.71 -102.32 42.07
N ILE A 595 -8.63 -101.35 42.05
CA ILE A 595 -9.10 -100.62 43.24
C ILE A 595 -10.63 -100.42 43.21
N GLY A 596 -11.25 -100.17 44.37
CA GLY A 596 -12.66 -99.78 44.49
C GLY A 596 -13.48 -100.64 45.46
N ALA A 597 -14.68 -100.17 45.83
CA ALA A 597 -15.49 -100.78 46.87
C ALA A 597 -16.04 -102.18 46.52
N ALA A 598 -16.18 -102.50 45.23
CA ALA A 598 -16.55 -103.83 44.74
C ALA A 598 -15.36 -104.60 44.13
N ALA A 599 -14.10 -104.19 44.36
CA ALA A 599 -12.93 -104.81 43.71
C ALA A 599 -12.78 -106.32 43.98
N GLY A 600 -13.33 -106.84 45.09
CA GLY A 600 -13.38 -108.27 45.38
C GLY A 600 -14.30 -109.10 44.45
N ASP A 601 -15.18 -108.46 43.68
CA ASP A 601 -15.98 -109.10 42.63
C ASP A 601 -15.18 -109.24 41.30
N TYR A 602 -13.90 -108.79 41.23
CA TYR A 602 -13.09 -108.71 39.99
C TYR A 602 -11.63 -109.20 40.14
N THR A 603 -11.02 -109.68 39.06
CA THR A 603 -9.60 -110.13 38.97
C THR A 603 -8.98 -109.77 37.61
N GLN A 604 -7.64 -109.59 37.50
CA GLN A 604 -6.98 -109.16 36.23
C GLN A 604 -5.62 -109.81 35.92
N THR A 605 -5.25 -109.77 34.63
CA THR A 605 -3.91 -110.02 34.05
C THR A 605 -3.59 -108.99 32.96
N ASN A 606 -2.32 -108.73 32.63
CA ASN A 606 -1.93 -107.78 31.58
C ASN A 606 -0.54 -108.08 30.97
N ASP A 607 -0.24 -107.48 29.82
CA ASP A 607 1.10 -107.50 29.17
C ASP A 607 1.85 -106.15 29.30
N CYS A 608 1.21 -105.13 29.88
CA CYS A 608 1.74 -103.77 30.05
C CYS A 608 3.02 -103.66 30.89
N THR A 609 3.43 -104.72 31.58
CA THR A 609 4.69 -104.78 32.36
C THR A 609 5.69 -105.83 31.83
N ASP A 610 5.48 -106.41 30.65
CA ASP A 610 6.45 -107.28 29.96
C ASP A 610 6.76 -106.78 28.51
N GLY A 611 6.03 -105.75 28.06
CA GLY A 611 6.36 -104.93 26.89
C GLY A 611 5.84 -105.46 25.55
N GLY A 612 5.34 -104.56 24.71
CA GLY A 612 4.96 -104.83 23.31
C GLY A 612 6.15 -105.08 22.36
N GLY A 613 7.24 -105.63 22.89
CA GLY A 613 8.56 -105.75 22.27
C GLY A 613 9.64 -105.84 23.36
N PRO A 614 10.78 -106.53 23.11
CA PRO A 614 11.72 -106.87 24.16
C PRO A 614 12.50 -105.66 24.71
N GLY A 615 12.23 -105.29 25.97
CA GLY A 615 13.19 -104.57 26.83
C GLY A 615 12.90 -103.11 27.20
N VAL A 616 11.66 -102.62 27.09
CA VAL A 616 11.28 -101.28 27.59
C VAL A 616 9.86 -101.23 28.20
N ASP A 617 9.74 -100.65 29.40
CA ASP A 617 8.49 -100.60 30.19
C ASP A 617 7.53 -99.45 29.80
N PHE A 618 7.76 -98.75 28.69
CA PHE A 618 7.09 -97.48 28.36
C PHE A 618 6.50 -97.45 26.94
N LEU A 619 5.51 -96.57 26.72
CA LEU A 619 4.80 -96.44 25.45
C LEU A 619 5.27 -95.19 24.66
N THR A 620 5.76 -95.41 23.43
CA THR A 620 5.93 -94.35 22.43
C THR A 620 4.55 -93.85 21.94
N PRO A 621 4.46 -92.65 21.31
CA PRO A 621 3.21 -92.15 20.73
C PRO A 621 2.53 -93.17 19.80
N GLY A 622 1.28 -93.52 20.11
CA GLY A 622 0.49 -94.51 19.39
C GLY A 622 0.72 -95.98 19.76
N ALA A 623 1.71 -96.30 20.61
CA ALA A 623 1.93 -97.68 21.09
C ALA A 623 0.87 -98.12 22.11
N GLN A 624 0.62 -99.44 22.18
CA GLN A 624 -0.45 -100.05 22.98
C GLN A 624 0.00 -101.28 23.79
N CYS A 625 -0.72 -101.58 24.88
CA CYS A 625 -0.64 -102.82 25.66
C CYS A 625 -2.06 -103.24 26.13
N VAL A 626 -2.25 -104.46 26.65
CA VAL A 626 -3.56 -105.08 26.93
C VAL A 626 -3.72 -105.51 28.39
N VAL A 627 -4.91 -105.32 28.94
CA VAL A 627 -5.34 -105.73 30.30
C VAL A 627 -6.65 -106.52 30.21
N THR A 628 -6.78 -107.65 30.90
CA THR A 628 -7.94 -108.56 30.88
C THR A 628 -8.53 -108.72 32.28
N VAL A 629 -9.86 -108.78 32.42
CA VAL A 629 -10.62 -108.73 33.68
C VAL A 629 -11.78 -109.74 33.70
N THR A 630 -12.15 -110.26 34.88
CA THR A 630 -13.32 -111.14 35.11
C THR A 630 -14.29 -110.53 36.16
N PHE A 631 -15.57 -110.94 36.19
CA PHE A 631 -16.58 -110.42 37.14
C PHE A 631 -17.52 -111.48 37.74
N THR A 632 -17.79 -111.41 39.05
CA THR A 632 -18.74 -112.27 39.77
C THR A 632 -19.57 -111.50 40.83
N PRO A 633 -20.81 -111.04 40.52
CA PRO A 633 -21.60 -110.17 41.40
C PRO A 633 -22.19 -110.81 42.64
N THR A 634 -22.08 -110.08 43.76
CA THR A 634 -22.61 -110.47 45.09
C THR A 634 -23.84 -109.67 45.57
N ALA A 635 -24.31 -108.65 44.82
CA ALA A 635 -25.41 -107.76 45.24
C ALA A 635 -26.24 -107.21 44.05
N PRO A 636 -27.51 -106.75 44.27
CA PRO A 636 -28.36 -106.16 43.22
C PRO A 636 -27.89 -104.78 42.75
N GLY A 637 -28.34 -104.37 41.54
CA GLY A 637 -27.99 -103.08 40.95
C GLY A 637 -26.61 -103.06 40.28
N PRO A 638 -26.02 -101.89 40.03
CA PRO A 638 -24.69 -101.77 39.46
C PRO A 638 -23.60 -102.10 40.49
N ARG A 639 -22.64 -102.92 40.08
CA ARG A 639 -21.36 -103.19 40.74
C ARG A 639 -20.26 -102.52 39.91
N SER A 640 -19.32 -101.85 40.57
CA SER A 640 -18.26 -101.08 39.91
C SER A 640 -16.95 -101.13 40.69
N ALA A 641 -15.86 -101.36 39.97
CA ALA A 641 -14.47 -101.15 40.42
C ALA A 641 -13.66 -100.48 39.29
N THR A 642 -12.37 -100.21 39.51
CA THR A 642 -11.49 -99.59 38.51
C THR A 642 -10.16 -100.31 38.44
N VAL A 643 -9.69 -100.61 37.22
CA VAL A 643 -8.32 -101.07 36.96
C VAL A 643 -7.48 -99.89 36.53
N GLN A 644 -6.54 -99.48 37.37
CA GLN A 644 -5.73 -98.26 37.25
C GLN A 644 -4.34 -98.57 36.70
N ILE A 645 -3.82 -97.69 35.83
CA ILE A 645 -2.50 -97.74 35.19
C ILE A 645 -1.81 -96.38 35.31
N SER A 646 -0.51 -96.32 35.64
CA SER A 646 0.23 -95.05 35.71
C SER A 646 1.69 -95.13 35.25
N GLY A 647 2.19 -94.01 34.71
CA GLY A 647 3.58 -93.78 34.29
C GLY A 647 3.83 -92.31 33.92
N ALA A 648 5.06 -91.80 34.10
CA ALA A 648 5.35 -90.36 34.03
C ALA A 648 6.51 -90.01 33.06
N PRO A 649 6.34 -89.07 32.11
CA PRO A 649 5.08 -88.42 31.74
C PRO A 649 4.09 -89.43 31.13
N GLY A 650 2.82 -89.06 30.96
CA GLY A 650 1.73 -89.99 30.62
C GLY A 650 0.56 -89.91 31.61
N GLY A 651 0.86 -89.76 32.90
CA GLY A 651 -0.11 -89.58 33.98
C GLY A 651 -0.63 -90.89 34.58
N THR A 652 -1.89 -90.86 35.01
CA THR A 652 -2.60 -92.01 35.56
C THR A 652 -3.97 -92.11 34.90
N VAL A 653 -4.31 -93.29 34.41
CA VAL A 653 -5.61 -93.64 33.81
C VAL A 653 -6.20 -94.86 34.49
N GLY A 654 -7.46 -95.17 34.21
CA GLY A 654 -8.02 -96.45 34.59
C GLY A 654 -9.32 -96.75 33.86
N THR A 655 -9.56 -98.04 33.61
CA THR A 655 -10.82 -98.52 33.06
C THR A 655 -11.76 -98.88 34.20
N ALA A 656 -12.96 -98.32 34.19
CA ALA A 656 -14.03 -98.76 35.07
C ALA A 656 -14.51 -100.15 34.64
N VAL A 657 -14.69 -101.05 35.58
CA VAL A 657 -15.21 -102.40 35.34
C VAL A 657 -16.56 -102.50 36.03
N ASN A 658 -17.61 -102.63 35.23
CA ASN A 658 -19.01 -102.49 35.63
C ASN A 658 -19.79 -103.77 35.31
N GLY A 659 -20.76 -104.11 36.14
CA GLY A 659 -21.77 -105.12 35.81
C GLY A 659 -23.06 -104.89 36.60
N THR A 660 -24.21 -105.23 36.02
CA THR A 660 -25.52 -104.86 36.59
C THR A 660 -26.42 -106.08 36.81
N ALA A 661 -27.06 -106.12 37.98
CA ALA A 661 -28.07 -107.12 38.36
C ALA A 661 -29.50 -106.51 38.42
N LEU A 662 -30.50 -107.23 37.90
CA LEU A 662 -31.81 -106.68 37.48
C LEU A 662 -32.98 -106.78 38.51
N PRO A 663 -33.95 -105.83 38.47
CA PRO A 663 -35.27 -105.88 39.14
C PRO A 663 -36.42 -106.28 38.18
N LYS A 664 -37.71 -106.13 38.60
CA LYS A 664 -38.86 -106.85 38.00
C LYS A 664 -39.96 -106.07 37.21
N LEU A 665 -40.12 -104.74 37.31
CA LEU A 665 -41.21 -103.99 36.60
C LEU A 665 -40.83 -102.52 36.29
N GLU A 666 -41.32 -101.92 35.18
CA GLU A 666 -40.74 -100.73 34.53
C GLU A 666 -41.72 -99.83 33.73
N ILE A 667 -41.40 -98.53 33.53
CA ILE A 667 -42.01 -97.64 32.50
C ILE A 667 -41.04 -97.47 31.33
N LEU A 668 -41.55 -97.36 30.10
CA LEU A 668 -40.75 -97.14 28.90
C LEU A 668 -40.89 -95.77 28.24
N ALA A 669 -42.08 -95.16 28.23
CA ALA A 669 -42.32 -93.88 27.55
C ALA A 669 -43.31 -92.96 28.29
N PRO A 670 -43.21 -91.62 28.15
CA PRO A 670 -42.01 -90.92 27.68
C PRO A 670 -40.80 -91.22 28.58
N VAL A 671 -39.60 -91.02 28.04
CA VAL A 671 -38.34 -91.62 28.56
C VAL A 671 -38.18 -91.39 30.08
N PRO A 672 -37.94 -92.45 30.89
CA PRO A 672 -37.78 -92.29 32.32
C PRO A 672 -36.62 -91.39 32.73
N VAL A 673 -36.86 -90.48 33.67
CA VAL A 673 -35.83 -89.60 34.25
C VAL A 673 -35.44 -90.02 35.67
N THR A 674 -36.36 -90.63 36.43
CA THR A 674 -36.05 -91.32 37.68
C THR A 674 -36.99 -92.51 37.84
N TYR A 675 -36.52 -93.68 38.27
CA TYR A 675 -37.43 -94.72 38.74
C TYR A 675 -37.87 -94.36 40.17
N PRO A 676 -39.14 -94.00 40.46
CA PRO A 676 -40.37 -94.26 39.68
C PRO A 676 -41.23 -93.01 39.29
N ILE A 677 -40.68 -91.91 38.75
CA ILE A 677 -41.43 -90.65 38.45
C ILE A 677 -40.89 -89.88 37.21
N ASN A 678 -41.77 -89.40 36.30
CA ASN A 678 -41.46 -88.69 35.01
C ASN A 678 -42.32 -87.40 34.75
N ASN A 679 -42.07 -86.64 33.66
CA ASN A 679 -42.65 -85.30 33.30
C ASN A 679 -42.77 -85.01 31.76
N TYR A 680 -43.51 -83.96 31.29
CA TYR A 680 -43.66 -83.50 29.86
C TYR A 680 -44.16 -82.02 29.72
N THR A 681 -44.35 -81.44 28.49
CA THR A 681 -44.70 -80.00 28.18
C THR A 681 -45.30 -79.76 26.74
N PHE A 682 -46.01 -78.64 26.47
CA PHE A 682 -46.63 -78.24 25.15
C PHE A 682 -46.16 -76.85 24.58
N PRO A 683 -46.58 -76.39 23.37
CA PRO A 683 -46.15 -75.13 22.71
C PRO A 683 -47.18 -73.95 22.64
N ASN A 684 -46.72 -72.77 22.17
CA ASN A 684 -47.42 -71.47 22.11
C ASN A 684 -48.49 -71.29 20.99
N SER A 685 -49.38 -70.28 21.17
CA SER A 685 -50.47 -69.89 20.25
C SER A 685 -50.76 -68.37 20.23
N ILE A 686 -51.59 -67.92 19.28
CA ILE A 686 -52.24 -66.59 19.23
C ILE A 686 -53.67 -66.68 19.80
N VAL A 687 -54.24 -65.56 20.26
CA VAL A 687 -55.66 -65.50 20.67
C VAL A 687 -56.54 -65.23 19.44
N ASP A 688 -57.11 -66.31 18.90
CA ASP A 688 -58.27 -66.27 18.01
C ASP A 688 -59.43 -67.01 18.71
N PRO A 689 -60.49 -66.31 19.15
CA PRO A 689 -61.61 -66.92 19.86
C PRO A 689 -62.55 -67.75 18.96
N ASN A 690 -62.19 -68.03 17.70
CA ASN A 690 -63.01 -68.81 16.76
C ASN A 690 -62.29 -70.05 16.17
N ALA A 691 -61.20 -70.52 16.79
CA ALA A 691 -60.35 -71.58 16.25
C ALA A 691 -61.01 -72.98 16.18
N ASP A 692 -60.67 -73.74 15.12
CA ASP A 692 -61.22 -75.07 14.80
C ASP A 692 -60.74 -76.16 15.81
N PRO A 693 -61.64 -77.01 16.37
CA PRO A 693 -61.26 -78.14 17.24
C PRO A 693 -60.32 -79.17 16.59
N ALA A 694 -60.13 -79.18 15.26
CA ALA A 694 -59.13 -79.99 14.57
C ALA A 694 -57.66 -79.59 14.90
N LEU A 695 -57.42 -78.43 15.50
CA LEU A 695 -56.07 -77.87 15.75
C LEU A 695 -55.48 -78.16 17.14
N ARG A 696 -56.09 -79.09 17.91
CA ARG A 696 -55.67 -79.50 19.27
C ARG A 696 -54.33 -80.28 19.27
N ARG A 697 -53.50 -80.09 20.30
CA ARG A 697 -52.20 -80.81 20.49
C ARG A 697 -52.37 -82.02 21.42
N VAL A 698 -51.57 -83.10 21.29
CA VAL A 698 -51.70 -84.38 22.06
C VAL A 698 -50.37 -85.11 22.40
N VAL A 699 -50.38 -86.06 23.36
CA VAL A 699 -49.22 -86.88 23.85
C VAL A 699 -49.59 -88.29 24.37
N ASP A 700 -48.67 -89.28 24.31
CA ASP A 700 -48.80 -90.71 24.75
C ASP A 700 -47.81 -91.15 25.88
N ILE A 701 -48.11 -92.26 26.60
CA ILE A 701 -47.36 -92.86 27.76
C ILE A 701 -47.33 -94.41 27.65
N THR A 702 -46.28 -95.15 28.11
CA THR A 702 -46.10 -96.63 27.94
C THR A 702 -45.38 -97.38 29.10
N LEU A 703 -45.82 -98.62 29.43
CA LEU A 703 -45.34 -99.51 30.53
C LEU A 703 -44.62 -100.82 30.06
N ARG A 704 -43.88 -101.53 30.94
CA ARG A 704 -43.35 -102.91 30.73
C ARG A 704 -43.22 -103.78 32.02
N ASN A 705 -43.39 -105.10 31.88
CA ASN A 705 -43.10 -106.12 32.89
C ASN A 705 -41.80 -106.90 32.57
N ASN A 706 -40.84 -106.95 33.52
CA ASN A 706 -39.53 -107.60 33.34
C ASN A 706 -39.40 -108.96 34.07
N SER A 707 -40.48 -109.44 34.69
CA SER A 707 -40.49 -110.75 35.36
C SER A 707 -40.86 -111.88 34.39
N ALA A 708 -40.53 -113.12 34.77
CA ALA A 708 -40.83 -114.32 33.97
C ALA A 708 -42.31 -114.77 33.99
N ALA A 709 -43.22 -113.94 34.52
CA ALA A 709 -44.65 -114.23 34.65
C ALA A 709 -45.51 -112.97 34.41
N ALA A 710 -46.81 -113.12 34.21
CA ALA A 710 -47.75 -112.00 34.05
C ALA A 710 -48.08 -111.29 35.38
N VAL A 711 -48.55 -110.04 35.30
CA VAL A 711 -48.84 -109.18 36.47
C VAL A 711 -50.08 -108.30 36.22
N ASP A 712 -50.84 -107.99 37.26
CA ASP A 712 -52.00 -107.07 37.21
C ASP A 712 -51.57 -105.61 37.43
N ILE A 713 -52.36 -104.64 36.92
CA ILE A 713 -52.05 -103.19 36.94
C ILE A 713 -53.25 -102.33 37.38
N THR A 714 -53.00 -101.15 37.95
CA THR A 714 -54.03 -100.15 38.34
C THR A 714 -53.52 -98.71 38.14
N GLU A 715 -54.40 -97.75 37.80
CA GLU A 715 -54.05 -96.39 37.32
C GLU A 715 -54.86 -95.25 37.96
N THR A 716 -54.31 -94.01 38.01
CA THR A 716 -55.01 -92.80 38.51
C THR A 716 -54.53 -91.45 37.89
N PRO A 717 -55.41 -90.59 37.32
CA PRO A 717 -55.06 -89.26 36.76
C PRO A 717 -55.50 -88.05 37.63
N SER A 718 -54.95 -86.85 37.37
CA SER A 718 -55.31 -85.59 38.06
C SER A 718 -54.98 -84.30 37.26
N PHE A 719 -55.95 -83.38 37.16
CA PHE A 719 -55.81 -82.07 36.47
C PHE A 719 -56.31 -80.91 37.37
N GLY A 720 -55.66 -79.75 37.28
CA GLY A 720 -55.89 -78.61 38.18
C GLY A 720 -57.14 -77.77 37.85
N THR A 721 -57.73 -77.13 38.86
CA THR A 721 -59.08 -76.50 38.79
C THR A 721 -59.08 -74.97 38.89
N GLY A 722 -58.04 -74.29 38.39
CA GLY A 722 -57.88 -72.83 38.47
C GLY A 722 -57.89 -72.13 37.11
N LEU A 723 -58.83 -71.18 36.94
CA LEU A 723 -59.02 -70.30 35.77
C LEU A 723 -59.63 -70.97 34.51
N ASN A 724 -60.98 -71.04 34.48
CA ASN A 724 -61.85 -71.14 33.30
C ASN A 724 -61.33 -71.86 32.04
N GLY A 725 -61.49 -73.18 31.98
CA GLY A 725 -61.37 -73.96 30.75
C GLY A 725 -60.76 -75.35 30.99
N PRO A 726 -61.13 -76.38 30.21
CA PRO A 726 -60.45 -77.66 30.25
C PRO A 726 -59.19 -77.59 29.36
N ASP A 727 -58.16 -76.85 29.82
CA ASP A 727 -56.88 -76.77 29.11
C ASP A 727 -56.34 -78.15 28.76
N PHE A 728 -56.55 -79.17 29.61
CA PHE A 728 -56.11 -80.54 29.37
C PHE A 728 -57.24 -81.56 29.49
N ALA A 729 -57.22 -82.57 28.62
CA ALA A 729 -58.20 -83.65 28.58
C ALA A 729 -57.56 -85.00 28.18
N VAL A 730 -58.03 -86.11 28.77
CA VAL A 730 -57.68 -87.47 28.34
C VAL A 730 -58.34 -87.78 27.00
N VAL A 731 -57.62 -88.47 26.11
CA VAL A 731 -58.06 -88.79 24.75
C VAL A 731 -58.27 -90.29 24.57
N THR A 732 -57.44 -91.15 25.20
CA THR A 732 -57.53 -92.61 25.07
C THR A 732 -56.83 -93.31 26.23
N ASP A 733 -57.39 -94.42 26.71
CA ASP A 733 -56.77 -95.41 27.60
C ASP A 733 -56.66 -96.73 26.82
N GLY A 734 -55.50 -97.38 26.92
CA GLY A 734 -55.19 -98.67 26.32
C GLY A 734 -54.28 -99.54 27.18
N CYS A 735 -54.30 -99.40 28.50
CA CYS A 735 -53.50 -100.22 29.42
C CYS A 735 -54.29 -101.28 30.20
N GLY A 736 -55.53 -100.99 30.61
CA GLY A 736 -56.38 -101.99 31.26
C GLY A 736 -55.81 -102.50 32.60
N THR A 737 -55.99 -103.80 32.90
CA THR A 737 -55.74 -104.34 34.25
C THR A 737 -54.75 -105.51 34.34
N ASN A 738 -54.19 -106.02 33.24
CA ASN A 738 -53.25 -107.15 33.26
C ASN A 738 -52.22 -107.06 32.12
N LEU A 739 -50.95 -107.35 32.44
CA LEU A 739 -49.80 -107.23 31.55
C LEU A 739 -48.91 -108.49 31.61
N ALA A 740 -48.79 -109.18 30.47
CA ALA A 740 -48.02 -110.42 30.36
C ALA A 740 -46.51 -110.23 30.56
N ALA A 741 -45.77 -111.35 30.74
CA ALA A 741 -44.31 -111.35 30.83
C ALA A 741 -43.69 -110.69 29.58
N GLY A 742 -42.89 -109.64 29.76
CA GLY A 742 -42.26 -108.87 28.67
C GLY A 742 -43.18 -107.92 27.88
N ALA A 743 -44.49 -107.87 28.15
CA ALA A 743 -45.46 -107.10 27.37
C ALA A 743 -45.51 -105.60 27.75
N THR A 744 -46.17 -104.79 26.91
CA THR A 744 -46.30 -103.31 27.02
C THR A 744 -47.72 -102.81 26.66
N CYS A 745 -48.07 -101.57 27.04
CA CYS A 745 -49.40 -100.93 26.81
C CYS A 745 -49.33 -99.37 26.80
N THR A 746 -50.40 -98.62 26.43
CA THR A 746 -50.33 -97.16 26.12
C THR A 746 -51.52 -96.28 26.59
N TYR A 747 -51.31 -94.97 26.90
CA TYR A 747 -52.31 -94.00 27.43
C TYR A 747 -52.12 -92.53 26.89
N ARG A 748 -53.16 -91.69 26.66
CA ARG A 748 -53.10 -90.41 25.85
C ARG A 748 -53.84 -89.15 26.38
N VAL A 749 -53.29 -87.92 26.18
CA VAL A 749 -53.80 -86.58 26.69
C VAL A 749 -53.67 -85.40 25.66
N ALA A 750 -54.41 -84.26 25.79
CA ALA A 750 -54.49 -83.10 24.85
C ALA A 750 -54.33 -81.66 25.44
N TYR A 751 -54.18 -80.58 24.61
CA TYR A 751 -54.13 -79.13 25.01
C TYR A 751 -54.71 -78.07 24.02
N THR A 752 -55.36 -76.99 24.53
CA THR A 752 -55.79 -75.73 23.82
C THR A 752 -56.04 -74.51 24.76
N PRO A 753 -55.47 -73.31 24.51
CA PRO A 753 -55.67 -72.10 25.36
C PRO A 753 -56.65 -71.04 24.80
N GLU A 754 -57.44 -70.40 25.68
CA GLU A 754 -58.41 -69.34 25.34
C GLU A 754 -57.92 -67.90 25.64
N SER A 755 -56.72 -67.71 26.19
CA SER A 755 -56.18 -66.39 26.55
C SER A 755 -54.65 -66.29 26.44
N VAL A 756 -54.10 -65.10 26.66
CA VAL A 756 -52.64 -64.86 26.69
C VAL A 756 -52.06 -65.32 28.05
N GLY A 757 -51.93 -66.65 28.27
CA GLY A 757 -51.61 -67.28 29.58
C GLY A 757 -50.79 -68.59 29.56
N THR A 758 -50.74 -69.38 30.65
CA THR A 758 -49.93 -70.63 30.80
C THR A 758 -50.48 -71.60 31.89
N HIS A 759 -50.46 -72.94 31.69
CA HIS A 759 -51.34 -73.95 32.37
C HIS A 759 -50.66 -75.36 32.64
N MET A 760 -51.14 -76.30 33.54
CA MET A 760 -50.47 -77.62 33.97
C MET A 760 -51.37 -78.89 34.35
N GLY A 761 -50.83 -80.16 34.51
CA GLY A 761 -51.56 -81.45 34.94
C GLY A 761 -50.72 -82.79 35.18
N SER A 762 -51.27 -83.99 35.61
CA SER A 762 -50.49 -85.27 35.97
C SER A 762 -51.20 -86.70 36.04
N VAL A 763 -50.49 -87.87 36.17
CA VAL A 763 -50.98 -89.33 36.22
C VAL A 763 -50.07 -90.36 37.01
N ILE A 764 -50.54 -91.56 37.49
CA ILE A 764 -49.83 -92.64 38.30
C ILE A 764 -50.21 -94.14 37.97
N PHE A 765 -49.32 -95.15 38.20
CA PHE A 765 -49.53 -96.64 38.02
C PHE A 765 -48.94 -97.59 39.14
N THR A 766 -49.49 -98.82 39.34
CA THR A 766 -49.03 -99.86 40.34
C THR A 766 -49.25 -101.35 39.92
N SER A 767 -48.53 -102.36 40.47
CA SER A 767 -48.68 -103.81 40.11
C SER A 767 -48.65 -104.87 41.26
N SER A 768 -48.93 -106.16 40.93
CA SER A 768 -49.25 -107.26 41.89
C SER A 768 -48.16 -108.28 42.32
N VAL A 769 -46.90 -108.20 41.86
CA VAL A 769 -45.85 -109.18 42.26
C VAL A 769 -45.23 -108.85 43.63
N ALA A 770 -45.18 -109.82 44.54
CA ALA A 770 -44.52 -109.70 45.84
C ALA A 770 -42.97 -109.61 45.72
N GLY A 771 -42.41 -108.54 46.30
CA GLY A 771 -40.97 -108.25 46.33
C GLY A 771 -40.72 -106.75 46.41
N THR A 772 -39.45 -106.33 46.41
CA THR A 772 -39.08 -104.94 46.21
C THR A 772 -39.21 -104.55 44.71
N PHE A 773 -39.61 -103.29 44.46
CA PHE A 773 -39.70 -102.58 43.15
C PHE A 773 -40.92 -102.90 42.22
N ALA A 774 -41.98 -102.04 42.20
CA ALA A 774 -43.26 -102.29 41.48
C ALA A 774 -44.24 -101.09 41.08
N THR A 775 -43.88 -99.79 40.88
CA THR A 775 -44.84 -98.60 40.70
C THR A 775 -44.31 -97.33 39.85
N ALA A 776 -45.09 -96.29 39.33
CA ALA A 776 -44.67 -95.08 38.43
C ALA A 776 -45.58 -93.70 38.12
N ARG A 777 -45.22 -92.51 37.36
CA ARG A 777 -45.89 -91.02 37.19
C ARG A 777 -45.58 -89.82 36.02
N GLN A 778 -46.26 -88.57 35.72
CA GLN A 778 -46.20 -87.48 34.49
C GLN A 778 -46.58 -85.79 34.45
N ASN A 779 -46.42 -84.79 33.38
CA ASN A 779 -46.65 -83.15 33.21
C ASN A 779 -46.88 -82.18 31.80
N LEU A 780 -47.14 -80.73 31.62
CA LEU A 780 -47.71 -79.74 30.40
C LEU A 780 -47.58 -77.99 30.19
N THR A 781 -47.69 -77.02 29.03
CA THR A 781 -47.75 -75.33 28.77
C THR A 781 -47.93 -74.30 27.32
N GLY A 782 -48.04 -72.81 27.14
CA GLY A 782 -47.74 -71.67 25.91
C GLY A 782 -48.41 -70.10 25.36
N THR A 783 -47.86 -68.95 24.57
CA THR A 783 -48.33 -67.38 24.05
C THR A 783 -47.86 -66.28 22.72
N ALA A 784 -48.22 -64.85 22.39
CA ALA A 784 -48.15 -63.78 21.07
C ALA A 784 -48.02 -62.00 20.82
N ASN A 785 -48.18 -61.11 19.63
CA ASN A 785 -47.96 -59.45 19.27
C ASN A 785 -48.44 -58.33 17.94
N ALA A 786 -48.05 -56.94 17.57
CA ALA A 786 -48.63 -55.68 16.55
C ALA A 786 -47.90 -54.34 15.62
N ASN A 787 -48.48 -53.11 14.95
CA ASN A 787 -47.98 -51.95 13.80
C ASN A 787 -48.47 -50.27 13.39
N THR A 788 -48.07 -49.31 12.30
CA THR A 788 -48.28 -47.66 11.90
C THR A 788 -48.47 -46.69 10.40
N LEU A 789 -48.03 -45.32 9.99
CA LEU A 789 -48.55 -44.05 8.98
C LEU A 789 -47.71 -42.85 7.97
N SER A 790 -48.19 -41.76 7.07
CA SER A 790 -47.51 -40.50 6.14
C SER A 790 -48.20 -39.11 5.29
N ILE A 791 -47.66 -38.13 4.31
CA ILE A 791 -48.14 -36.66 3.60
C ILE A 791 -47.70 -35.79 2.11
N SER A 792 -47.91 -34.37 1.71
CA SER A 792 -47.87 -33.37 0.37
C SER A 792 -47.60 -31.65 0.17
N ASP A 793 -47.56 -30.83 -1.05
CA ASP A 793 -47.58 -29.24 -1.55
C ASP A 793 -48.10 -28.92 -3.08
N LEU A 794 -48.42 -27.68 -3.61
CA LEU A 794 -49.12 -27.33 -4.93
C LEU A 794 -48.33 -26.83 -6.20
N ASP A 795 -47.59 -25.70 -6.20
CA ASP A 795 -46.96 -25.13 -7.44
C ASP A 795 -45.50 -25.64 -7.66
N ALA A 796 -44.97 -26.35 -6.67
CA ALA A 796 -43.76 -27.15 -6.71
C ALA A 796 -43.86 -28.27 -5.66
N THR A 797 -43.12 -29.37 -5.83
CA THR A 797 -43.09 -30.48 -4.85
C THR A 797 -41.66 -30.80 -4.41
N PRO A 798 -41.36 -30.88 -3.10
CA PRO A 798 -42.08 -30.28 -1.96
C PRO A 798 -41.17 -29.49 -0.98
N THR A 799 -41.81 -28.78 -0.04
CA THR A 799 -41.25 -28.21 1.22
C THR A 799 -40.42 -26.91 1.20
N ALA A 800 -40.26 -26.19 0.07
CA ALA A 800 -39.56 -24.89 0.05
C ALA A 800 -40.14 -23.88 -0.96
N HIS A 801 -40.18 -22.58 -0.60
CA HIS A 801 -40.60 -21.48 -1.50
C HIS A 801 -39.79 -20.19 -1.31
N ASP A 802 -39.44 -19.50 -2.41
CA ASP A 802 -38.74 -18.20 -2.40
C ASP A 802 -39.60 -17.09 -3.01
N PHE A 803 -39.71 -15.96 -2.31
CA PHE A 803 -40.47 -14.78 -2.74
C PHE A 803 -39.61 -13.72 -3.46
N GLY A 804 -38.29 -13.94 -3.55
CA GLY A 804 -37.35 -13.09 -4.29
C GLY A 804 -37.08 -11.74 -3.64
N SER A 805 -36.64 -10.75 -4.44
CA SER A 805 -36.21 -9.43 -3.96
C SER A 805 -37.31 -8.36 -4.01
N ARG A 806 -37.34 -7.49 -3.00
CA ARG A 806 -38.28 -6.36 -2.84
C ARG A 806 -37.59 -5.17 -2.16
N ALA A 807 -38.06 -3.96 -2.39
CA ALA A 807 -37.62 -2.81 -1.61
C ALA A 807 -38.15 -2.91 -0.17
N VAL A 808 -37.40 -2.47 0.83
CA VAL A 808 -37.84 -2.51 2.24
C VAL A 808 -39.18 -1.77 2.40
N GLY A 809 -40.17 -2.47 2.96
CA GLY A 809 -41.54 -1.96 3.09
C GLY A 809 -42.49 -2.22 1.90
N SER A 810 -42.09 -3.00 0.88
CA SER A 810 -42.95 -3.35 -0.27
C SER A 810 -43.28 -4.85 -0.36
N SER A 811 -44.55 -5.19 -0.57
CA SER A 811 -45.05 -6.57 -0.46
C SER A 811 -44.91 -7.42 -1.74
N SER A 812 -44.96 -8.74 -1.58
CA SER A 812 -45.05 -9.74 -2.64
C SER A 812 -46.51 -9.98 -3.09
N ALA A 813 -46.67 -10.84 -4.10
CA ALA A 813 -47.93 -11.54 -4.33
C ALA A 813 -48.09 -12.74 -3.37
N SER A 814 -49.28 -13.33 -3.33
CA SER A 814 -49.67 -14.43 -2.44
C SER A 814 -49.37 -15.82 -3.01
N ARG A 815 -49.22 -16.83 -2.13
CA ARG A 815 -48.86 -18.23 -2.49
C ARG A 815 -49.58 -19.27 -1.65
N MET A 816 -49.95 -20.42 -2.22
CA MET A 816 -50.82 -21.45 -1.62
C MET A 816 -50.07 -22.77 -1.30
N PHE A 817 -50.39 -23.43 -0.18
CA PHE A 817 -49.88 -24.74 0.26
C PHE A 817 -51.04 -25.71 0.64
N ARG A 818 -50.86 -27.05 0.53
CA ARG A 818 -51.93 -28.08 0.68
C ARG A 818 -51.56 -29.34 1.50
N VAL A 819 -52.43 -29.74 2.44
CA VAL A 819 -52.24 -30.86 3.42
C VAL A 819 -53.16 -32.05 3.11
N THR A 820 -52.75 -33.32 3.35
CA THR A 820 -53.54 -34.55 3.05
C THR A 820 -53.36 -35.68 4.10
N ASN A 821 -54.40 -36.47 4.40
CA ASN A 821 -54.35 -37.70 5.24
C ASN A 821 -54.19 -38.99 4.38
N LEU A 822 -53.33 -39.93 4.78
CA LEU A 822 -53.07 -41.19 4.05
C LEU A 822 -53.58 -42.49 4.72
N SER A 823 -54.20 -42.44 5.90
CA SER A 823 -54.80 -43.63 6.52
C SER A 823 -56.28 -43.76 6.14
N ASN A 824 -56.87 -44.96 6.27
CA ASN A 824 -58.32 -45.13 6.11
C ASN A 824 -59.11 -44.50 7.27
N GLU A 825 -58.48 -44.28 8.42
CA GLU A 825 -59.07 -43.64 9.59
C GLU A 825 -58.92 -42.10 9.56
N PRO A 826 -59.85 -41.34 10.17
CA PRO A 826 -59.74 -39.89 10.30
C PRO A 826 -58.55 -39.45 11.17
N THR A 827 -58.01 -38.26 10.89
CA THR A 827 -56.97 -37.65 11.73
C THR A 827 -57.52 -37.11 13.06
N GLY A 828 -56.62 -36.78 14.00
CA GLY A 828 -56.91 -35.75 15.00
C GLY A 828 -57.15 -34.37 14.36
N VAL A 829 -57.70 -33.42 15.12
CA VAL A 829 -57.91 -32.02 14.71
C VAL A 829 -56.57 -31.36 14.37
N LEU A 830 -56.46 -30.74 13.20
CA LEU A 830 -55.23 -30.08 12.73
C LEU A 830 -55.01 -28.71 13.39
N ALA A 831 -53.74 -28.39 13.63
CA ALA A 831 -53.25 -27.06 14.01
C ALA A 831 -52.15 -26.62 13.04
N VAL A 832 -52.03 -25.30 12.81
CA VAL A 832 -51.12 -24.69 11.81
C VAL A 832 -50.31 -23.57 12.47
N ASP A 833 -49.00 -23.56 12.26
CA ASP A 833 -48.04 -22.58 12.81
C ASP A 833 -47.17 -21.98 11.69
N LEU A 834 -46.96 -20.65 11.68
CA LEU A 834 -46.04 -19.94 10.76
C LEU A 834 -44.97 -19.18 11.56
N THR A 835 -43.72 -19.19 11.08
CA THR A 835 -42.62 -18.37 11.63
C THR A 835 -41.81 -17.67 10.53
N GLY A 836 -41.11 -16.59 10.87
CA GLY A 836 -40.19 -15.87 9.98
C GLY A 836 -40.45 -14.36 9.94
N ALA A 837 -39.39 -13.56 9.88
CA ALA A 837 -39.53 -12.10 9.73
C ALA A 837 -39.96 -11.74 8.30
N GLY A 838 -40.93 -10.82 8.17
CA GLY A 838 -41.45 -10.37 6.87
C GLY A 838 -42.54 -11.26 6.25
N PHE A 839 -42.75 -12.49 6.75
CA PHE A 839 -43.80 -13.40 6.24
C PHE A 839 -45.11 -13.25 7.02
N GLN A 840 -46.25 -13.33 6.32
CA GLN A 840 -47.58 -13.26 6.92
C GLN A 840 -48.55 -14.24 6.24
N ILE A 841 -49.42 -14.88 7.03
CA ILE A 841 -50.58 -15.63 6.50
C ILE A 841 -51.63 -14.63 6.03
N GLU A 842 -52.09 -14.78 4.80
CA GLU A 842 -53.24 -14.02 4.26
C GLU A 842 -54.56 -14.78 4.46
N MET A 843 -54.54 -16.12 4.36
CA MET A 843 -55.71 -16.98 4.59
C MET A 843 -55.29 -18.40 5.06
N ASN A 844 -56.10 -19.07 5.89
CA ASN A 844 -55.81 -20.42 6.38
C ASN A 844 -57.11 -21.23 6.53
N ASN A 845 -57.25 -22.30 5.75
CA ASN A 845 -58.43 -23.18 5.72
C ASN A 845 -58.15 -24.58 6.31
N CYS A 846 -56.98 -24.78 6.95
CA CYS A 846 -56.58 -26.07 7.54
C CYS A 846 -56.73 -26.13 9.07
N SER A 847 -56.59 -25.00 9.77
CA SER A 847 -56.59 -25.01 11.25
C SER A 847 -57.98 -25.34 11.80
N GLY A 848 -58.04 -26.26 12.77
CA GLY A 848 -59.29 -26.74 13.40
C GLY A 848 -60.00 -27.88 12.66
N LEU A 849 -59.47 -28.35 11.52
CA LEU A 849 -60.13 -29.35 10.68
C LEU A 849 -59.75 -30.80 11.08
N VAL A 850 -60.68 -31.75 10.96
CA VAL A 850 -60.37 -33.20 10.93
C VAL A 850 -60.39 -33.67 9.48
N LEU A 851 -59.31 -34.30 9.02
CA LEU A 851 -59.26 -34.92 7.69
C LEU A 851 -59.68 -36.38 7.79
N ALA A 852 -60.81 -36.73 7.16
CA ALA A 852 -61.12 -38.12 6.83
C ALA A 852 -60.00 -38.73 5.96
N GLY A 853 -59.95 -40.06 5.85
CA GLY A 853 -58.97 -40.72 4.99
C GLY A 853 -58.97 -40.18 3.56
N ASN A 854 -57.81 -39.77 3.06
CA ASN A 854 -57.60 -39.14 1.74
C ASN A 854 -58.21 -37.73 1.52
N ALA A 855 -58.67 -37.03 2.57
CA ALA A 855 -59.14 -35.64 2.49
C ALA A 855 -57.98 -34.61 2.57
N SER A 856 -58.21 -33.35 2.14
CA SER A 856 -57.20 -32.26 2.10
C SER A 856 -57.73 -30.84 2.38
N CYS A 857 -56.83 -29.88 2.62
CA CYS A 857 -57.10 -28.45 2.93
C CYS A 857 -55.94 -27.49 2.51
N ASP A 858 -56.20 -26.16 2.45
CA ASP A 858 -55.29 -25.13 1.88
C ASP A 858 -54.92 -23.94 2.80
N ILE A 859 -53.74 -23.32 2.59
CA ILE A 859 -53.20 -22.15 3.34
C ILE A 859 -52.53 -21.15 2.37
N PHE A 860 -52.59 -19.83 2.64
CA PHE A 860 -52.01 -18.74 1.81
C PHE A 860 -51.04 -17.82 2.56
N VAL A 861 -49.92 -17.42 1.93
CA VAL A 861 -48.80 -16.64 2.54
C VAL A 861 -48.24 -15.54 1.61
N VAL A 862 -47.84 -14.40 2.19
CA VAL A 862 -47.15 -13.27 1.53
C VAL A 862 -45.85 -12.87 2.25
N PHE A 863 -44.96 -12.12 1.58
CA PHE A 863 -43.69 -11.59 2.10
C PHE A 863 -43.56 -10.07 1.92
N THR A 864 -43.06 -9.36 2.94
CA THR A 864 -42.74 -7.92 2.92
C THR A 864 -41.44 -7.70 3.71
N PRO A 865 -40.29 -7.36 3.09
CA PRO A 865 -39.02 -7.30 3.79
C PRO A 865 -38.92 -6.11 4.74
N THR A 866 -38.46 -6.38 5.95
CA THR A 866 -38.22 -5.37 7.01
C THR A 866 -36.77 -4.91 7.12
N THR A 867 -35.83 -5.60 6.45
CA THR A 867 -34.38 -5.28 6.42
C THR A 867 -33.82 -5.46 5.02
N GLN A 868 -32.69 -4.80 4.70
CA GLN A 868 -31.99 -4.91 3.40
C GLN A 868 -31.15 -6.21 3.30
N THR A 869 -31.70 -7.34 3.75
CA THR A 869 -31.01 -8.63 3.86
C THR A 869 -31.92 -9.77 3.39
N SER A 870 -31.38 -10.99 3.32
CA SER A 870 -32.22 -12.19 3.23
C SER A 870 -32.99 -12.41 4.54
N GLN A 871 -34.20 -12.95 4.43
CA GLN A 871 -35.11 -13.29 5.53
C GLN A 871 -35.70 -14.69 5.26
N MET A 872 -35.86 -15.51 6.31
CA MET A 872 -36.29 -16.92 6.24
C MET A 872 -37.49 -17.19 7.15
N GLY A 873 -38.29 -18.22 6.81
CA GLY A 873 -39.45 -18.65 7.58
C GLY A 873 -39.82 -20.14 7.43
N THR A 874 -40.81 -20.61 8.19
CA THR A 874 -41.32 -21.99 8.15
C THR A 874 -42.83 -22.06 8.40
N LEU A 875 -43.48 -23.06 7.81
CA LEU A 875 -44.91 -23.37 7.96
C LEU A 875 -45.05 -24.82 8.44
N THR A 876 -45.80 -25.07 9.52
CA THR A 876 -45.95 -26.39 10.15
C THR A 876 -47.41 -26.76 10.33
N VAL A 877 -47.75 -28.04 10.15
CA VAL A 877 -49.09 -28.59 10.41
C VAL A 877 -48.98 -29.88 11.24
N ARG A 878 -49.91 -30.07 12.18
CA ARG A 878 -49.84 -31.17 13.18
C ARG A 878 -51.22 -31.54 13.72
N THR A 879 -51.43 -32.81 14.07
CA THR A 879 -52.62 -33.23 14.82
C THR A 879 -52.51 -32.78 16.29
N SER A 880 -53.43 -31.93 16.73
CA SER A 880 -53.59 -31.55 18.14
C SER A 880 -54.05 -32.74 19.00
N GLN A 881 -53.67 -32.75 20.27
CA GLN A 881 -53.96 -33.87 21.18
C GLN A 881 -55.43 -33.84 21.64
N GLY A 882 -56.12 -34.98 21.57
CA GLY A 882 -57.49 -35.11 22.08
C GLY A 882 -58.29 -36.36 21.68
N SER A 883 -57.80 -37.23 20.78
CA SER A 883 -58.52 -38.44 20.33
C SER A 883 -57.57 -39.63 20.14
N PRO A 884 -57.96 -40.88 20.47
CA PRO A 884 -57.04 -42.02 20.55
C PRO A 884 -56.80 -42.75 19.21
N VAL A 885 -56.52 -42.02 18.12
CA VAL A 885 -56.14 -42.60 16.82
C VAL A 885 -54.97 -41.82 16.19
N LEU A 886 -53.88 -42.54 15.91
CA LEU A 886 -52.80 -42.28 14.95
C LEU A 886 -52.39 -40.81 14.69
N GLY A 887 -51.30 -40.35 15.31
CA GLY A 887 -50.76 -38.98 15.13
C GLY A 887 -49.62 -38.84 14.10
N GLY A 888 -49.49 -37.64 13.51
CA GLY A 888 -48.45 -37.27 12.55
C GLY A 888 -48.18 -35.74 12.51
N THR A 889 -47.00 -35.31 12.03
CA THR A 889 -46.55 -33.90 12.02
C THR A 889 -45.62 -33.62 10.83
N VAL A 890 -45.76 -32.44 10.21
CA VAL A 890 -45.46 -32.22 8.78
C VAL A 890 -45.17 -30.72 8.50
N VAL A 891 -44.19 -30.37 7.64
CA VAL A 891 -43.52 -29.03 7.62
C VAL A 891 -43.06 -28.56 6.22
N ALA A 892 -43.00 -27.24 5.99
CA ALA A 892 -42.42 -26.54 4.82
C ALA A 892 -41.62 -25.26 5.21
N THR A 893 -40.86 -24.68 4.26
CA THR A 893 -39.88 -23.57 4.47
C THR A 893 -40.01 -22.42 3.45
N LEU A 894 -39.56 -21.21 3.82
CA LEU A 894 -39.80 -19.94 3.08
C LEU A 894 -38.56 -19.01 3.05
N SER A 895 -38.36 -18.21 1.98
CA SER A 895 -37.29 -17.19 1.86
C SER A 895 -37.68 -15.90 1.09
N GLY A 896 -36.88 -14.83 1.23
CA GLY A 896 -36.98 -13.58 0.45
C GLY A 896 -35.91 -12.54 0.81
N THR A 897 -35.75 -11.44 0.03
CA THR A 897 -34.66 -10.44 0.21
C THR A 897 -35.10 -8.96 0.09
N GLY A 898 -34.45 -8.06 0.84
CA GLY A 898 -34.70 -6.61 0.82
C GLY A 898 -33.63 -5.74 0.13
N THR A 899 -34.03 -4.62 -0.52
CA THR A 899 -33.13 -3.68 -1.24
C THR A 899 -33.36 -2.18 -0.87
N ALA A 900 -32.47 -1.29 -1.34
CA ALA A 900 -32.35 0.12 -0.93
C ALA A 900 -32.89 1.17 -1.94
N PRO A 901 -33.21 2.42 -1.52
CA PRO A 901 -33.63 3.53 -2.40
C PRO A 901 -32.48 4.32 -3.07
N VAL A 902 -32.82 5.24 -3.98
CA VAL A 902 -31.91 6.10 -4.76
C VAL A 902 -31.77 7.52 -4.12
N ALA A 903 -30.74 8.30 -4.51
CA ALA A 903 -30.27 9.49 -3.76
C ALA A 903 -29.85 10.72 -4.61
N LEU A 904 -29.48 11.81 -3.92
CA LEU A 904 -28.92 13.08 -4.45
C LEU A 904 -27.62 12.88 -5.25
N ALA A 905 -27.33 13.81 -6.17
CA ALA A 905 -26.06 13.88 -6.89
C ALA A 905 -25.33 15.24 -6.71
N ALA A 906 -24.02 15.17 -6.47
CA ALA A 906 -23.08 16.30 -6.40
C ALA A 906 -21.67 15.80 -6.83
N PRO A 907 -20.75 16.66 -7.30
CA PRO A 907 -19.36 16.27 -7.59
C PRO A 907 -18.62 15.83 -6.32
N THR A 908 -17.63 14.94 -6.45
CA THR A 908 -16.93 14.34 -5.29
C THR A 908 -15.88 15.24 -4.65
N ALA A 909 -15.32 16.21 -5.38
CA ALA A 909 -14.33 17.15 -4.85
C ALA A 909 -14.29 18.50 -5.60
N LEU A 910 -13.77 19.52 -4.93
CA LEU A 910 -13.31 20.80 -5.50
C LEU A 910 -11.84 21.05 -5.17
N ASN A 911 -11.09 21.65 -6.11
CA ASN A 911 -9.66 21.89 -5.95
C ASN A 911 -9.24 23.27 -6.50
N TRP A 912 -8.81 24.16 -5.60
CA TRP A 912 -8.40 25.53 -5.92
C TRP A 912 -6.95 25.66 -6.44
N GLY A 913 -6.16 24.59 -6.42
CA GLY A 913 -4.74 24.64 -6.77
C GLY A 913 -3.90 25.45 -5.76
N PRO A 914 -2.76 26.03 -6.18
CA PRO A 914 -1.92 26.87 -5.34
C PRO A 914 -2.38 28.34 -5.33
N LEU A 915 -2.84 28.81 -4.18
CA LEU A 915 -3.19 30.22 -3.92
C LEU A 915 -2.13 30.87 -3.02
N PHE A 916 -1.75 32.12 -3.28
CA PHE A 916 -0.80 32.83 -2.44
C PHE A 916 -1.41 33.24 -1.10
N ALA A 917 -0.65 33.13 -0.02
CA ALA A 917 -1.06 33.64 1.28
C ALA A 917 -1.38 35.15 1.19
N GLY A 918 -2.62 35.53 1.52
CA GLY A 918 -3.13 36.90 1.40
C GLY A 918 -3.75 37.27 0.05
N ASP A 919 -3.95 36.32 -0.89
CA ASP A 919 -4.76 36.59 -2.08
C ASP A 919 -6.21 36.94 -1.69
N THR A 920 -6.72 37.98 -2.33
CA THR A 920 -8.06 38.57 -2.12
C THR A 920 -8.86 38.65 -3.41
N ASN A 921 -8.30 38.18 -4.53
CA ASN A 921 -8.97 38.15 -5.82
C ASN A 921 -10.06 37.06 -5.84
N VAL A 922 -11.32 37.51 -5.86
CA VAL A 922 -12.52 36.65 -5.88
C VAL A 922 -12.52 35.64 -7.03
N ALA A 923 -11.88 35.95 -8.16
CA ALA A 923 -11.77 35.03 -9.29
C ALA A 923 -10.82 33.85 -9.05
N ASN A 924 -10.00 33.90 -7.99
CA ASN A 924 -9.07 32.84 -7.58
C ASN A 924 -9.58 32.09 -6.33
N THR A 925 -10.38 32.73 -5.48
CA THR A 925 -10.76 32.19 -4.16
C THR A 925 -12.08 31.42 -4.12
N ASP A 926 -12.93 31.54 -5.14
CA ASP A 926 -14.32 31.08 -5.10
C ASP A 926 -14.61 30.01 -6.17
N GLU A 927 -15.15 28.86 -5.73
CA GLU A 927 -15.52 27.72 -6.57
C GLU A 927 -16.99 27.32 -6.37
N VAL A 928 -17.55 26.51 -7.27
CA VAL A 928 -19.00 26.21 -7.31
C VAL A 928 -19.30 24.71 -7.37
N VAL A 929 -20.09 24.23 -6.41
CA VAL A 929 -20.69 22.88 -6.41
C VAL A 929 -22.05 22.92 -7.10
N VAL A 930 -22.25 22.10 -8.13
CA VAL A 930 -23.58 21.86 -8.72
C VAL A 930 -24.22 20.66 -8.02
N ILE A 931 -25.47 20.84 -7.56
CA ILE A 931 -26.24 19.85 -6.78
C ILE A 931 -27.53 19.56 -7.52
N THR A 932 -27.87 18.29 -7.70
CA THR A 932 -29.09 17.85 -8.42
C THR A 932 -29.97 16.97 -7.53
N ASN A 933 -31.26 17.30 -7.47
CA ASN A 933 -32.26 16.50 -6.78
C ASN A 933 -32.85 15.43 -7.70
N SER A 934 -32.23 14.25 -7.73
CA SER A 934 -32.66 13.09 -8.52
C SER A 934 -33.91 12.37 -7.99
N ASN A 935 -34.64 12.94 -7.01
CA ASN A 935 -35.86 12.38 -6.44
C ASN A 935 -37.11 13.02 -7.08
N ASP A 936 -38.22 12.28 -7.15
CA ASP A 936 -39.52 12.78 -7.63
C ASP A 936 -40.23 13.77 -6.67
N ILE A 937 -39.55 14.22 -5.61
CA ILE A 937 -40.09 15.06 -4.54
C ILE A 937 -39.15 16.24 -4.28
N GLN A 938 -39.71 17.44 -4.11
CA GLN A 938 -38.96 18.62 -3.67
C GLN A 938 -38.40 18.40 -2.26
N THR A 939 -37.09 18.59 -2.08
CA THR A 939 -36.41 18.36 -0.80
C THR A 939 -35.81 19.65 -0.23
N THR A 940 -35.71 19.74 1.10
CA THR A 940 -34.98 20.81 1.78
C THR A 940 -33.51 20.42 1.85
N LEU A 941 -32.60 21.33 1.47
CA LEU A 941 -31.16 21.13 1.53
C LEU A 941 -30.57 21.83 2.76
N THR A 942 -29.75 21.12 3.53
CA THR A 942 -28.92 21.72 4.59
C THR A 942 -27.45 21.50 4.31
N PHE A 943 -26.68 22.58 4.41
CA PHE A 943 -25.25 22.64 4.13
C PHE A 943 -24.45 22.74 5.42
N THR A 944 -23.48 21.85 5.60
CA THR A 944 -22.54 21.88 6.73
C THR A 944 -21.12 21.80 6.20
N LEU A 945 -20.33 22.84 6.44
CA LEU A 945 -18.88 22.77 6.24
C LEU A 945 -18.21 22.20 7.49
N THR A 946 -17.31 21.24 7.30
CA THR A 946 -16.31 20.86 8.31
C THR A 946 -14.93 21.19 7.75
N ASP A 947 -14.20 22.06 8.44
CA ASP A 947 -12.80 22.41 8.12
C ASP A 947 -11.89 21.55 9.00
N ASP A 948 -11.00 20.77 8.41
CA ASP A 948 -10.10 19.89 9.16
C ASP A 948 -8.85 20.67 9.66
N SER A 949 -8.72 21.96 9.31
CA SER A 949 -7.58 22.81 9.68
C SER A 949 -7.89 23.74 10.87
N LEU A 950 -7.26 23.45 12.00
CA LEU A 950 -7.29 24.32 13.19
C LEU A 950 -6.20 25.42 13.08
N PRO A 951 -6.42 26.64 13.61
CA PRO A 951 -7.51 27.04 14.52
C PRO A 951 -8.57 27.98 13.90
N ALA A 952 -8.60 28.18 12.59
CA ALA A 952 -9.48 29.16 11.94
C ALA A 952 -10.08 28.59 10.64
N THR A 953 -11.40 28.68 10.50
CA THR A 953 -12.15 28.22 9.31
C THR A 953 -11.74 29.02 8.07
N GLN A 954 -11.13 28.37 7.09
CA GLN A 954 -10.66 29.00 5.84
C GLN A 954 -11.62 28.76 4.69
N PHE A 955 -12.41 27.68 4.75
CA PHE A 955 -13.56 27.48 3.87
C PHE A 955 -14.81 28.20 4.40
N SER A 956 -15.56 28.86 3.51
CA SER A 956 -16.81 29.55 3.83
C SER A 956 -17.84 29.40 2.71
N LEU A 957 -19.13 29.36 3.06
CA LEU A 957 -20.21 29.35 2.07
C LEU A 957 -20.44 30.75 1.52
N VAL A 958 -20.49 30.88 0.20
CA VAL A 958 -20.80 32.13 -0.50
C VAL A 958 -21.94 31.92 -1.49
N ALA A 959 -22.69 32.98 -1.81
CA ALA A 959 -23.74 32.90 -2.81
C ALA A 959 -23.13 32.70 -4.20
N ALA A 960 -23.52 31.63 -4.91
CA ALA A 960 -23.08 31.43 -6.29
C ALA A 960 -23.64 32.55 -7.20
N ALA A 961 -22.79 33.09 -8.08
CA ALA A 961 -23.16 34.21 -8.96
C ALA A 961 -24.27 33.86 -9.99
N THR A 962 -24.50 32.56 -10.23
CA THR A 962 -25.55 32.05 -11.11
C THR A 962 -26.26 30.87 -10.45
N ASN A 963 -27.59 30.78 -10.62
CA ASN A 963 -28.46 29.69 -10.12
C ASN A 963 -28.21 29.25 -8.65
N PRO A 964 -28.15 30.18 -7.67
CA PRO A 964 -27.80 29.85 -6.29
C PRO A 964 -28.78 28.88 -5.63
N CYS A 965 -28.28 27.94 -4.84
CA CYS A 965 -29.11 27.04 -4.03
C CYS A 965 -29.92 27.79 -2.98
N GLY A 966 -31.25 27.66 -3.06
CA GLY A 966 -32.17 28.03 -1.98
C GLY A 966 -32.34 26.90 -0.96
N ALA A 967 -33.13 27.17 0.08
CA ALA A 967 -33.41 26.19 1.14
C ALA A 967 -34.10 24.90 0.64
N THR A 968 -34.78 24.94 -0.51
CA THR A 968 -35.39 23.74 -1.14
C THR A 968 -35.04 23.62 -2.61
N LEU A 969 -34.81 22.38 -3.07
CA LEU A 969 -34.57 22.05 -4.47
C LEU A 969 -35.71 21.16 -5.00
N ALA A 970 -36.34 21.59 -6.11
CA ALA A 970 -37.46 20.87 -6.72
C ALA A 970 -37.06 19.51 -7.29
N ALA A 971 -38.04 18.63 -7.55
CA ALA A 971 -37.80 17.33 -8.19
C ALA A 971 -37.13 17.50 -9.57
N GLY A 972 -36.07 16.74 -9.84
CA GLY A 972 -35.30 16.81 -11.08
C GLY A 972 -34.50 18.10 -11.31
N ALA A 973 -34.51 19.06 -10.39
CA ALA A 973 -33.85 20.36 -10.54
C ALA A 973 -32.40 20.36 -10.03
N SER A 974 -31.60 21.31 -10.54
CA SER A 974 -30.22 21.54 -10.11
C SER A 974 -30.00 22.98 -9.62
N CYS A 975 -29.11 23.16 -8.64
CA CYS A 975 -28.68 24.46 -8.12
C CYS A 975 -27.18 24.51 -7.85
N ASN A 976 -26.65 25.72 -7.68
CA ASN A 976 -25.23 26.00 -7.47
C ASN A 976 -24.98 26.50 -6.04
N GLN A 977 -24.06 25.88 -5.31
CA GLN A 977 -23.57 26.38 -4.02
C GLN A 977 -22.13 26.88 -4.17
N GLY A 978 -21.89 28.14 -3.85
CA GLY A 978 -20.55 28.73 -3.87
C GLY A 978 -19.77 28.41 -2.58
N ILE A 979 -18.47 28.19 -2.72
CA ILE A 979 -17.54 28.01 -1.60
C ILE A 979 -16.33 28.91 -1.83
N ARG A 980 -15.90 29.63 -0.79
CA ARG A 980 -14.67 30.43 -0.80
C ARG A 980 -13.61 29.80 0.08
N LEU A 981 -12.41 29.63 -0.47
CA LEU A 981 -11.18 29.37 0.28
C LEU A 981 -10.47 30.70 0.56
N THR A 982 -10.23 31.02 1.82
CA THR A 982 -9.49 32.21 2.26
C THR A 982 -8.03 31.84 2.53
N PRO A 983 -7.06 32.19 1.66
CA PRO A 983 -5.69 31.72 1.79
C PRO A 983 -4.92 32.48 2.89
N ALA A 984 -5.08 32.07 4.14
CA ALA A 984 -4.40 32.64 5.30
C ALA A 984 -3.13 31.86 5.67
N LEU A 985 -2.18 32.51 6.35
CA LEU A 985 -1.03 31.84 6.98
C LEU A 985 -1.49 30.93 8.14
N PRO A 986 -0.77 29.82 8.45
CA PRO A 986 0.48 29.36 7.85
C PRO A 986 0.28 28.62 6.51
N VAL A 987 1.29 28.68 5.64
CA VAL A 987 1.28 27.98 4.34
C VAL A 987 1.11 26.46 4.48
N GLY A 988 0.53 25.82 3.46
CA GLY A 988 0.28 24.38 3.39
C GLY A 988 -1.07 24.02 2.78
N THR A 989 -1.31 22.72 2.63
CA THR A 989 -2.60 22.18 2.16
C THR A 989 -3.72 22.49 3.15
N ARG A 990 -4.91 22.79 2.63
CA ARG A 990 -6.18 22.84 3.36
C ARG A 990 -7.05 21.69 2.88
N THR A 991 -7.67 21.01 3.84
CA THR A 991 -8.68 19.99 3.60
C THR A 991 -9.93 20.32 4.41
N GLY A 992 -11.08 20.11 3.80
CA GLY A 992 -12.37 20.17 4.46
C GLY A 992 -13.38 19.37 3.68
N ASN A 993 -14.63 19.40 4.14
CA ASN A 993 -15.73 18.68 3.53
C ASN A 993 -16.99 19.56 3.54
N LEU A 994 -17.70 19.64 2.42
CA LEU A 994 -19.07 20.15 2.36
C LEU A 994 -20.03 18.96 2.40
N LEU A 995 -20.74 18.84 3.51
CA LEU A 995 -21.84 17.90 3.69
C LEU A 995 -23.14 18.53 3.18
N VAL A 996 -23.80 17.86 2.25
CA VAL A 996 -25.11 18.25 1.68
C VAL A 996 -26.14 17.21 2.13
N THR A 997 -27.12 17.63 2.94
CA THR A 997 -28.14 16.73 3.51
C THR A 997 -29.54 17.07 2.98
N SER A 998 -30.31 16.03 2.65
CA SER A 998 -31.72 16.10 2.20
C SER A 998 -32.67 15.83 3.37
N SER A 999 -33.71 16.66 3.52
CA SER A 999 -34.80 16.40 4.48
C SER A 999 -35.65 15.17 4.15
N VAL A 1000 -35.50 14.61 2.96
CA VAL A 1000 -36.16 13.38 2.51
C VAL A 1000 -35.13 12.24 2.51
N GLY A 1001 -35.44 11.16 3.23
CA GLY A 1001 -34.69 9.89 3.22
C GLY A 1001 -33.34 9.87 3.97
N ASN A 1002 -32.96 10.93 4.69
CA ASN A 1002 -31.61 11.13 5.26
C ASN A 1002 -30.47 11.04 4.22
N ASN A 1003 -30.79 11.22 2.93
CA ASN A 1003 -29.83 11.17 1.85
C ASN A 1003 -28.77 12.27 2.03
N THR A 1004 -27.51 11.86 2.11
CA THR A 1004 -26.37 12.72 2.43
C THR A 1004 -25.29 12.54 1.37
N SER A 1005 -24.83 13.65 0.79
CA SER A 1005 -23.71 13.69 -0.16
C SER A 1005 -22.55 14.48 0.46
N ASN A 1006 -21.32 14.08 0.17
CA ASN A 1006 -20.11 14.74 0.67
C ASN A 1006 -19.21 15.19 -0.48
N VAL A 1007 -18.74 16.43 -0.42
CA VAL A 1007 -17.81 17.02 -1.40
C VAL A 1007 -16.53 17.40 -0.67
N SER A 1008 -15.42 16.75 -0.99
CA SER A 1008 -14.13 17.07 -0.37
C SER A 1008 -13.52 18.34 -0.96
N LEU A 1009 -13.03 19.23 -0.10
CA LEU A 1009 -12.51 20.54 -0.45
C LEU A 1009 -11.00 20.53 -0.27
N ILE A 1010 -10.24 20.87 -1.30
CA ILE A 1010 -8.77 20.83 -1.27
C ILE A 1010 -8.20 22.13 -1.86
N GLY A 1011 -7.25 22.76 -1.16
CA GLY A 1011 -6.47 23.86 -1.72
C GLY A 1011 -5.07 23.91 -1.13
N SER A 1012 -4.15 24.62 -1.76
CA SER A 1012 -2.78 24.78 -1.23
C SER A 1012 -2.47 26.27 -1.05
N VAL A 1013 -2.19 26.69 0.18
CA VAL A 1013 -1.75 28.06 0.46
C VAL A 1013 -0.22 28.10 0.35
N VAL A 1014 0.32 28.79 -0.65
CA VAL A 1014 1.76 28.86 -0.93
C VAL A 1014 2.39 30.18 -0.44
N SER A 1015 3.71 30.15 -0.22
CA SER A 1015 4.47 31.30 0.26
C SER A 1015 4.72 32.35 -0.83
N THR A 1016 4.88 33.58 -0.39
CA THR A 1016 5.27 34.77 -1.16
C THR A 1016 6.78 34.87 -1.40
N LEU A 1017 7.57 34.14 -0.60
CA LEU A 1017 9.01 34.00 -0.70
C LEU A 1017 9.36 32.54 -1.01
N SER A 1018 10.40 32.33 -1.82
CA SER A 1018 10.98 31.01 -2.09
C SER A 1018 12.51 31.03 -1.94
N LEU A 1019 13.12 29.86 -1.75
CA LEU A 1019 14.56 29.69 -1.89
C LEU A 1019 14.85 29.15 -3.30
N VAL A 1020 15.61 29.91 -4.10
CA VAL A 1020 16.06 29.48 -5.44
C VAL A 1020 17.14 28.40 -5.33
N THR A 1021 17.90 28.41 -4.23
CA THR A 1021 18.79 27.32 -3.84
C THR A 1021 18.37 26.77 -2.47
N ALA A 1022 17.81 25.56 -2.47
CA ALA A 1022 17.56 24.82 -1.24
C ALA A 1022 18.91 24.46 -0.58
N PRO A 1023 19.06 24.61 0.76
CA PRO A 1023 20.27 24.18 1.44
C PRO A 1023 20.42 22.67 1.33
N THR A 1024 21.57 22.21 0.84
CA THR A 1024 21.96 20.81 1.01
C THR A 1024 22.46 20.62 2.44
N ALA A 1025 22.44 19.38 2.93
CA ALA A 1025 23.17 19.04 4.15
C ALA A 1025 24.65 19.43 3.98
N PHE A 1026 25.23 20.08 4.99
CA PHE A 1026 26.66 20.34 4.98
C PHE A 1026 27.40 18.99 4.96
N THR A 1027 28.45 18.89 4.16
CA THR A 1027 29.40 17.79 4.26
C THR A 1027 29.96 17.73 5.68
N ASP A 1028 30.13 16.51 6.20
CA ASP A 1028 30.56 16.27 7.58
C ASP A 1028 31.81 17.11 7.93
N GLN A 1029 31.66 18.03 8.89
CA GLN A 1029 32.72 18.96 9.29
C GLN A 1029 33.52 18.42 10.45
N LEU A 1030 34.82 18.69 10.46
CA LEU A 1030 35.63 18.44 11.65
C LEU A 1030 35.27 19.45 12.75
N VAL A 1031 35.46 19.03 14.00
CA VAL A 1031 35.35 19.95 15.14
C VAL A 1031 36.33 21.11 14.97
N ASN A 1032 35.84 22.33 15.18
CA ASN A 1032 36.55 23.61 15.01
C ASN A 1032 36.95 23.95 13.55
N THR A 1033 36.43 23.24 12.53
CA THR A 1033 36.43 23.75 11.15
C THR A 1033 35.08 24.37 10.81
N SER A 1034 35.02 25.18 9.75
CA SER A 1034 33.78 25.78 9.27
C SER A 1034 33.61 25.63 7.76
N ALA A 1035 32.38 25.34 7.33
CA ALA A 1035 31.98 25.43 5.93
C ALA A 1035 30.84 26.43 5.77
N SER A 1036 30.76 27.06 4.59
CA SER A 1036 29.70 28.03 4.24
C SER A 1036 29.00 27.62 2.95
N GLN A 1037 27.70 27.90 2.85
CA GLN A 1037 26.91 27.80 1.63
C GLN A 1037 26.22 29.14 1.35
N THR A 1038 26.19 29.59 0.10
CA THR A 1038 25.42 30.78 -0.32
C THR A 1038 24.00 30.36 -0.70
N LEU A 1039 23.01 30.87 0.03
CA LEU A 1039 21.59 30.65 -0.26
C LEU A 1039 21.02 31.86 -1.00
N THR A 1040 20.12 31.60 -1.95
CA THR A 1040 19.43 32.64 -2.73
C THR A 1040 17.95 32.63 -2.41
N VAL A 1041 17.40 33.76 -1.97
CA VAL A 1041 15.95 33.97 -1.75
C VAL A 1041 15.38 34.72 -2.94
N ARG A 1042 14.13 34.43 -3.28
CA ARG A 1042 13.33 35.11 -4.30
C ARG A 1042 12.01 35.58 -3.71
N ASN A 1043 11.54 36.73 -4.17
CA ASN A 1043 10.17 37.17 -3.95
C ASN A 1043 9.32 36.78 -5.16
N ASP A 1044 8.35 35.89 -4.94
CA ASP A 1044 7.42 35.40 -5.95
C ASP A 1044 6.02 36.03 -5.83
N SER A 1045 5.83 36.93 -4.87
CA SER A 1045 4.60 37.72 -4.74
C SER A 1045 4.57 38.94 -5.66
N LEU A 1046 3.37 39.51 -5.82
CA LEU A 1046 3.13 40.75 -6.57
C LEU A 1046 3.44 42.03 -5.76
N GLN A 1047 3.99 41.91 -4.53
CA GLN A 1047 4.27 43.03 -3.63
C GLN A 1047 5.75 43.08 -3.24
N THR A 1048 6.27 44.25 -2.90
CA THR A 1048 7.67 44.40 -2.42
C THR A 1048 7.77 43.98 -0.96
N VAL A 1049 8.56 42.95 -0.67
CA VAL A 1049 8.83 42.49 0.70
C VAL A 1049 9.90 43.36 1.35
N THR A 1050 9.66 43.79 2.60
CA THR A 1050 10.58 44.62 3.39
C THR A 1050 10.64 44.12 4.84
N GLY A 1051 11.75 44.38 5.54
CA GLY A 1051 11.91 43.95 6.94
C GLY A 1051 12.32 42.48 7.09
N PHE A 1052 13.30 42.03 6.30
CA PHE A 1052 13.82 40.66 6.35
C PHE A 1052 14.50 40.33 7.68
N THR A 1053 14.09 39.23 8.30
CA THR A 1053 14.79 38.60 9.43
C THR A 1053 15.18 37.18 9.05
N ILE A 1054 16.47 36.83 9.16
CA ILE A 1054 17.00 35.49 8.83
C ILE A 1054 17.59 34.88 10.09
N THR A 1055 16.99 33.78 10.55
CA THR A 1055 17.32 33.16 11.85
C THR A 1055 17.68 31.69 11.65
N ALA A 1056 18.93 31.33 11.94
CA ALA A 1056 19.43 29.94 11.93
C ALA A 1056 19.39 29.27 13.33
N GLY A 1057 18.88 29.98 14.34
CA GLY A 1057 18.97 29.60 15.74
C GLY A 1057 20.35 29.86 16.35
N ALA A 1058 20.57 29.38 17.58
CA ALA A 1058 21.88 29.44 18.23
C ALA A 1058 22.88 28.45 17.61
N ALA A 1059 24.18 28.71 17.84
CA ALA A 1059 25.34 27.94 17.41
C ALA A 1059 25.11 26.41 17.37
N PRO A 1060 25.64 25.69 16.36
CA PRO A 1060 26.83 26.03 15.55
C PRO A 1060 26.58 26.71 14.19
N TYR A 1061 25.40 27.29 13.96
CA TYR A 1061 25.08 28.01 12.72
C TYR A 1061 25.20 29.53 12.87
N PHE A 1062 25.66 30.19 11.80
CA PHE A 1062 25.86 31.63 11.73
C PHE A 1062 25.44 32.16 10.35
N ILE A 1063 24.83 33.35 10.31
CA ILE A 1063 24.49 34.05 9.06
C ILE A 1063 25.55 35.12 8.78
N LEU A 1064 26.10 35.11 7.58
CA LEU A 1064 27.10 36.03 7.07
C LEU A 1064 26.61 36.66 5.75
N ASN A 1065 27.22 37.79 5.36
CA ASN A 1065 27.06 38.41 4.03
C ASN A 1065 25.60 38.60 3.55
N ASN A 1066 24.66 38.85 4.47
CA ASN A 1066 23.25 38.95 4.15
C ASN A 1066 22.93 40.24 3.34
N THR A 1067 22.50 40.06 2.10
CA THR A 1067 22.06 41.15 1.20
C THR A 1067 20.53 41.32 1.16
N CYS A 1068 19.78 40.41 1.79
CA CYS A 1068 18.32 40.43 1.82
C CYS A 1068 17.81 41.50 2.80
N ILE A 1069 17.51 42.70 2.27
CA ILE A 1069 17.01 43.85 3.04
C ILE A 1069 15.64 44.33 2.51
N SER A 1070 15.45 44.31 1.20
CA SER A 1070 14.21 44.64 0.49
C SER A 1070 14.19 43.93 -0.88
N LEU A 1071 13.09 43.29 -1.25
CA LEU A 1071 12.97 42.53 -2.51
C LEU A 1071 11.70 42.94 -3.26
N ALA A 1072 11.86 43.49 -4.46
CA ALA A 1072 10.77 43.71 -5.41
C ALA A 1072 10.22 42.38 -5.97
N PRO A 1073 8.98 42.37 -6.52
CA PRO A 1073 8.42 41.21 -7.22
C PRO A 1073 9.37 40.60 -8.26
N GLY A 1074 9.59 39.29 -8.19
CA GLY A 1074 10.49 38.53 -9.08
C GLY A 1074 11.99 38.73 -8.83
N ALA A 1075 12.40 39.62 -7.91
CA ALA A 1075 13.80 39.86 -7.59
C ALA A 1075 14.38 38.79 -6.65
N THR A 1076 15.72 38.72 -6.59
CA THR A 1076 16.47 37.80 -5.73
C THR A 1076 17.49 38.51 -4.86
N CYS A 1077 17.89 37.88 -3.75
CA CYS A 1077 18.98 38.29 -2.87
C CYS A 1077 19.73 37.06 -2.35
N THR A 1078 20.91 37.26 -1.77
CA THR A 1078 21.74 36.17 -1.22
C THR A 1078 22.19 36.44 0.21
N PHE A 1079 22.50 35.35 0.93
CA PHE A 1079 23.21 35.35 2.19
C PHE A 1079 24.03 34.06 2.33
N ASP A 1080 25.09 34.09 3.14
CA ASP A 1080 25.89 32.91 3.44
C ASP A 1080 25.46 32.31 4.79
N LEU A 1081 25.16 31.01 4.80
CA LEU A 1081 25.00 30.23 6.02
C LEU A 1081 26.32 29.50 6.30
N GLN A 1082 26.93 29.77 7.45
CA GLN A 1082 28.10 29.06 7.94
C GLN A 1082 27.72 28.04 9.02
N PHE A 1083 28.30 26.84 8.95
CA PHE A 1083 28.23 25.80 9.97
C PHE A 1083 29.63 25.58 10.55
N SER A 1084 29.79 25.73 11.87
CA SER A 1084 31.08 25.65 12.57
C SER A 1084 30.93 24.94 13.93
N PRO A 1085 30.99 23.59 13.97
CA PRO A 1085 30.73 22.82 15.19
C PRO A 1085 31.94 22.78 16.15
N THR A 1086 31.68 22.98 17.44
CA THR A 1086 32.70 22.94 18.52
C THR A 1086 32.70 21.64 19.33
N ASN A 1087 31.74 20.74 19.10
CA ASN A 1087 31.59 19.45 19.77
C ASN A 1087 31.39 18.32 18.73
N ALA A 1088 31.81 17.09 19.02
CA ALA A 1088 31.50 15.88 18.25
C ALA A 1088 31.41 14.63 19.15
N PRO A 1089 30.76 13.54 18.68
CA PRO A 1089 30.01 13.43 17.43
C PRO A 1089 28.55 13.85 17.60
N ALA A 1090 28.07 14.78 16.76
CA ALA A 1090 26.69 15.26 16.82
C ALA A 1090 26.18 15.69 15.44
N SER A 1091 24.91 15.40 15.16
CA SER A 1091 24.18 16.00 14.05
C SER A 1091 23.38 17.19 14.56
N PHE A 1092 23.40 18.32 13.85
CA PHE A 1092 22.73 19.55 14.24
C PHE A 1092 21.63 19.92 13.24
N PRO A 1093 20.47 19.23 13.25
CA PRO A 1093 19.33 19.66 12.45
C PRO A 1093 18.80 21.01 12.97
N ARG A 1094 18.59 21.96 12.05
CA ARG A 1094 17.96 23.26 12.30
C ARG A 1094 16.95 23.58 11.21
N THR A 1095 15.89 24.30 11.57
CA THR A 1095 15.07 25.02 10.59
C THR A 1095 15.62 26.43 10.47
N LEU A 1096 16.13 26.77 9.29
CA LEU A 1096 16.44 28.14 8.90
C LEU A 1096 15.12 28.85 8.58
N LEU A 1097 14.84 29.95 9.27
CA LEU A 1097 13.62 30.74 9.09
C LEU A 1097 13.95 32.10 8.46
N ILE A 1098 13.18 32.47 7.43
CA ILE A 1098 13.32 33.71 6.66
C ILE A 1098 11.96 34.42 6.70
N GLU A 1099 11.87 35.50 7.47
CA GLU A 1099 10.63 36.23 7.71
C GLU A 1099 10.66 37.58 6.98
N GLY A 1100 9.69 37.82 6.10
CA GLY A 1100 9.46 39.08 5.39
C GLY A 1100 8.31 39.89 6.00
N GLY A 1101 8.28 40.00 7.33
CA GLY A 1101 7.22 40.68 8.08
C GLY A 1101 5.81 40.16 7.76
N SER A 1102 4.85 41.08 7.63
CA SER A 1102 3.45 40.75 7.29
C SER A 1102 3.27 40.19 5.87
N THR A 1103 4.26 40.33 4.98
CA THR A 1103 4.19 39.83 3.61
C THR A 1103 4.57 38.36 3.44
N GLY A 1104 4.93 37.65 4.52
CA GLY A 1104 5.08 36.18 4.55
C GLY A 1104 6.48 35.69 4.89
N SER A 1105 6.66 34.37 4.90
CA SER A 1105 7.91 33.70 5.31
C SER A 1105 8.25 32.52 4.40
N ALA A 1106 9.54 32.17 4.40
CA ALA A 1106 10.07 30.94 3.85
C ALA A 1106 10.90 30.22 4.93
N SER A 1107 10.97 28.90 4.87
CA SER A 1107 11.77 28.10 5.80
C SER A 1107 12.44 26.93 5.09
N ALA A 1108 13.63 26.56 5.53
CA ALA A 1108 14.34 25.40 5.01
C ALA A 1108 15.02 24.62 6.14
N SER A 1109 14.87 23.29 6.13
CA SER A 1109 15.61 22.41 7.03
C SER A 1109 17.04 22.28 6.55
N VAL A 1110 17.99 22.47 7.45
CA VAL A 1110 19.43 22.31 7.21
C VAL A 1110 20.03 21.42 8.28
N THR A 1111 20.92 20.53 7.87
CA THR A 1111 21.63 19.61 8.76
C THR A 1111 23.12 19.70 8.48
N GLY A 1112 23.91 19.63 9.54
CA GLY A 1112 25.36 19.58 9.49
C GLY A 1112 25.83 18.63 10.58
N ASN A 1113 26.74 17.74 10.22
CA ASN A 1113 27.29 16.75 11.15
C ASN A 1113 28.68 17.18 11.58
N SER A 1114 28.99 16.98 12.85
CA SER A 1114 30.35 17.09 13.37
C SER A 1114 30.99 15.72 13.53
N ILE A 1115 32.17 15.57 12.94
CA ILE A 1115 32.98 14.36 12.98
C ILE A 1115 34.32 14.61 13.67
N THR A 1116 34.86 13.56 14.29
CA THR A 1116 36.22 13.57 14.82
C THR A 1116 37.26 13.33 13.72
N ALA A 1117 38.42 13.98 13.84
CA ALA A 1117 39.56 13.76 12.95
C ALA A 1117 40.01 12.28 12.96
N ALA A 1118 40.56 11.80 11.85
CA ALA A 1118 41.02 10.42 11.73
C ALA A 1118 42.11 10.13 12.78
N ASN A 1119 41.94 9.04 13.53
CA ASN A 1119 42.76 8.67 14.68
C ASN A 1119 43.06 7.18 14.61
N VAL A 1120 44.11 6.82 13.88
CA VAL A 1120 44.54 5.43 13.75
C VAL A 1120 45.35 5.05 14.99
N THR A 1121 44.96 3.94 15.60
CA THR A 1121 45.64 3.35 16.77
C THR A 1121 46.13 1.95 16.41
N VAL A 1122 47.19 1.46 17.07
CA VAL A 1122 47.74 0.11 16.85
C VAL A 1122 47.62 -0.73 18.12
N THR A 1123 47.08 -1.95 17.98
CA THR A 1123 46.86 -2.88 19.10
C THR A 1123 47.48 -4.25 18.80
N PRO A 1124 48.26 -4.83 19.74
CA PRO A 1124 48.81 -4.20 20.95
C PRO A 1124 49.94 -3.22 20.62
N ALA A 1125 50.16 -2.22 21.49
CA ALA A 1125 51.22 -1.22 21.33
C ALA A 1125 52.65 -1.75 21.54
N ALA A 1126 52.81 -3.01 21.97
CA ALA A 1126 54.10 -3.70 22.00
C ALA A 1126 53.91 -5.22 21.92
N ARG A 1127 54.93 -5.95 21.41
CA ARG A 1127 55.05 -7.41 21.56
C ARG A 1127 56.51 -7.85 21.69
N ALA A 1128 56.74 -8.79 22.61
CA ALA A 1128 57.94 -9.61 22.62
C ALA A 1128 57.72 -10.87 21.77
N PHE A 1129 58.73 -11.26 20.99
CA PHE A 1129 58.72 -12.45 20.13
C PHE A 1129 59.33 -13.69 20.79
N GLY A 1130 59.84 -13.55 22.02
CA GLY A 1130 60.54 -14.62 22.73
C GLY A 1130 62.00 -14.75 22.30
N SER A 1131 62.56 -15.95 22.44
CA SER A 1131 63.93 -16.29 22.07
C SER A 1131 63.98 -17.20 20.84
N GLU A 1132 64.80 -16.86 19.86
CA GLU A 1132 64.95 -17.57 18.59
C GLU A 1132 66.43 -17.76 18.23
N LEU A 1133 66.77 -18.80 17.47
CA LEU A 1133 68.15 -19.05 17.05
C LEU A 1133 68.56 -18.15 15.88
N VAL A 1134 69.79 -17.65 15.91
CA VAL A 1134 70.36 -16.86 14.80
C VAL A 1134 70.30 -17.65 13.49
N GLY A 1135 69.72 -17.04 12.46
CA GLY A 1135 69.50 -17.66 11.15
C GLY A 1135 68.18 -18.44 11.01
N GLN A 1136 67.38 -18.57 12.06
CA GLN A 1136 66.05 -19.21 12.00
C GLN A 1136 64.90 -18.19 11.82
N ASN A 1137 63.76 -18.70 11.35
CA ASN A 1137 62.52 -17.93 11.18
C ASN A 1137 61.60 -18.21 12.36
N GLY A 1138 61.47 -17.26 13.30
CA GLY A 1138 60.67 -17.45 14.50
C GLY A 1138 59.16 -17.29 14.33
N ALA A 1139 58.46 -17.22 15.46
CA ALA A 1139 57.01 -17.04 15.47
C ALA A 1139 56.57 -15.72 14.82
N THR A 1140 55.43 -15.75 14.13
CA THR A 1140 54.76 -14.54 13.60
C THR A 1140 53.81 -13.95 14.63
N GLN A 1141 53.77 -12.62 14.70
CA GLN A 1141 52.87 -11.85 15.57
C GLN A 1141 52.09 -10.82 14.76
N SER A 1142 50.80 -10.65 15.05
CA SER A 1142 49.92 -9.73 14.33
C SER A 1142 49.59 -8.47 15.13
N PHE A 1143 49.53 -7.34 14.43
CA PHE A 1143 49.19 -6.01 14.94
C PHE A 1143 48.01 -5.48 14.15
N THR A 1144 47.00 -4.99 14.87
CA THR A 1144 45.78 -4.45 14.26
C THR A 1144 45.82 -2.93 14.33
N PHE A 1145 45.81 -2.27 13.18
CA PHE A 1145 45.61 -0.83 13.06
C PHE A 1145 44.11 -0.55 12.89
N THR A 1146 43.55 0.36 13.69
CA THR A 1146 42.11 0.69 13.68
C THR A 1146 41.92 2.20 13.72
N ASN A 1147 41.10 2.74 12.81
CA ASN A 1147 40.71 4.15 12.86
C ASN A 1147 39.55 4.37 13.83
N LEU A 1148 39.83 5.02 14.97
CA LEU A 1148 38.83 5.41 15.98
C LEU A 1148 38.27 6.83 15.73
N GLY A 1149 38.78 7.53 14.72
CA GLY A 1149 38.25 8.80 14.24
C GLY A 1149 37.16 8.59 13.19
N GLN A 1150 36.15 9.45 13.17
CA GLN A 1150 35.03 9.31 12.23
C GLN A 1150 35.38 9.72 10.80
N GLN A 1151 36.28 10.69 10.65
CA GLN A 1151 36.91 10.97 9.37
C GLN A 1151 37.69 9.73 8.90
N THR A 1152 37.46 9.31 7.65
CA THR A 1152 38.26 8.28 6.97
C THR A 1152 39.74 8.68 6.92
N SER A 1153 40.65 7.76 7.25
CA SER A 1153 42.09 8.03 7.21
C SER A 1153 42.59 8.22 5.77
N GLY A 1154 43.77 8.83 5.63
CA GLY A 1154 44.60 8.67 4.44
C GLY A 1154 44.98 7.21 4.20
N VAL A 1155 45.55 6.92 3.03
CA VAL A 1155 46.03 5.57 2.71
C VAL A 1155 47.11 5.16 3.71
N MET A 1156 46.94 4.01 4.35
CA MET A 1156 47.90 3.48 5.32
C MET A 1156 49.22 3.10 4.62
N ALA A 1157 50.34 3.62 5.13
CA ALA A 1157 51.67 3.14 4.81
C ALA A 1157 52.31 2.56 6.07
N VAL A 1158 52.65 1.26 6.06
CA VAL A 1158 53.22 0.57 7.24
C VAL A 1158 54.67 0.17 6.98
N ALA A 1159 55.54 0.51 7.93
CA ALA A 1159 56.98 0.29 7.85
C ALA A 1159 57.55 -0.22 9.18
N LEU A 1160 58.72 -0.85 9.10
CA LEU A 1160 59.62 -1.11 10.22
C LEU A 1160 60.74 -0.06 10.20
N ASP A 1161 61.15 0.45 11.35
CA ASP A 1161 62.35 1.28 11.49
C ASP A 1161 63.66 0.48 11.25
N SER A 1162 63.64 -0.82 11.51
CA SER A 1162 64.76 -1.74 11.30
C SER A 1162 64.25 -3.10 10.79
N THR A 1163 64.70 -3.48 9.59
CA THR A 1163 64.40 -4.78 8.96
C THR A 1163 65.47 -5.85 9.20
N THR A 1164 66.53 -5.51 9.95
CA THR A 1164 67.72 -6.37 10.16
C THR A 1164 67.42 -7.68 10.90
N ASN A 1165 66.42 -7.68 11.76
CA ASN A 1165 66.02 -8.81 12.60
C ASN A 1165 64.49 -9.03 12.64
N PHE A 1166 63.71 -8.16 11.98
CA PHE A 1166 62.25 -8.23 11.92
C PHE A 1166 61.78 -8.05 10.47
N SER A 1167 60.74 -8.76 10.05
CA SER A 1167 60.21 -8.67 8.68
C SER A 1167 58.67 -8.67 8.66
N ILE A 1168 58.07 -7.79 7.85
CA ILE A 1168 56.63 -7.83 7.57
C ILE A 1168 56.38 -9.03 6.65
N GLN A 1169 55.50 -9.93 7.08
CA GLN A 1169 55.10 -11.15 6.34
C GLN A 1169 53.78 -10.95 5.58
N SER A 1170 52.87 -10.14 6.13
CA SER A 1170 51.68 -9.67 5.43
C SER A 1170 51.29 -8.28 5.90
N ASN A 1171 50.81 -7.46 4.98
CA ASN A 1171 50.22 -6.15 5.26
C ASN A 1171 48.86 -6.05 4.54
N THR A 1172 47.77 -5.95 5.30
CA THR A 1172 46.43 -5.65 4.75
C THR A 1172 46.06 -4.17 4.87
N CYS A 1173 46.91 -3.37 5.53
CA CYS A 1173 46.82 -1.91 5.58
C CYS A 1173 47.43 -1.30 4.30
N THR A 1174 46.71 -1.42 3.19
CA THR A 1174 47.09 -0.88 1.86
C THR A 1174 46.10 0.14 1.31
N THR A 1175 45.02 0.42 2.05
CA THR A 1175 43.94 1.34 1.68
C THR A 1175 43.69 2.38 2.79
N THR A 1176 42.68 3.22 2.60
CA THR A 1176 42.13 4.09 3.65
C THR A 1176 41.33 3.28 4.67
N LEU A 1177 41.31 3.72 5.94
CA LEU A 1177 40.47 3.14 7.00
C LEU A 1177 39.29 4.07 7.30
N ALA A 1178 38.07 3.61 7.02
CA ALA A 1178 36.84 4.23 7.50
C ALA A 1178 36.72 4.16 9.03
N PHE A 1179 35.74 4.84 9.62
CA PHE A 1179 35.45 4.76 11.06
C PHE A 1179 35.25 3.31 11.53
N ASN A 1180 35.95 2.93 12.61
CA ASN A 1180 36.01 1.57 13.16
C ASN A 1180 36.48 0.49 12.18
N ALA A 1181 36.99 0.84 10.99
CA ALA A 1181 37.66 -0.11 10.12
C ALA A 1181 39.04 -0.47 10.68
N SER A 1182 39.36 -1.75 10.63
CA SER A 1182 40.63 -2.31 11.07
C SER A 1182 41.36 -2.99 9.91
N CYS A 1183 42.69 -2.93 9.92
CA CYS A 1183 43.56 -3.73 9.07
C CYS A 1183 44.66 -4.38 9.91
N VAL A 1184 45.19 -5.51 9.45
CA VAL A 1184 46.15 -6.34 10.18
C VAL A 1184 47.49 -6.39 9.45
N VAL A 1185 48.57 -6.26 10.20
CA VAL A 1185 49.95 -6.45 9.74
C VAL A 1185 50.61 -7.53 10.58
N THR A 1186 51.19 -8.52 9.92
CA THR A 1186 51.88 -9.64 10.58
C THR A 1186 53.38 -9.51 10.38
N VAL A 1187 54.12 -9.52 11.48
CA VAL A 1187 55.59 -9.41 11.52
C VAL A 1187 56.17 -10.74 12.01
N ARG A 1188 57.36 -11.13 11.52
CA ARG A 1188 58.17 -12.23 12.05
C ARG A 1188 59.49 -11.72 12.62
N PHE A 1189 59.96 -12.36 13.68
CA PHE A 1189 61.32 -12.19 14.20
C PHE A 1189 62.27 -13.20 13.53
N ASN A 1190 63.29 -12.68 12.85
CA ASN A 1190 64.26 -13.42 12.03
C ASN A 1190 65.67 -12.94 12.39
N PRO A 1191 66.24 -13.35 13.54
CA PRO A 1191 67.49 -12.78 14.02
C PRO A 1191 68.69 -13.14 13.13
N THR A 1192 69.47 -12.14 12.75
CA THR A 1192 70.69 -12.30 11.94
C THR A 1192 71.98 -12.21 12.75
N VAL A 1193 71.92 -11.68 13.98
CA VAL A 1193 73.04 -11.56 14.93
C VAL A 1193 72.53 -11.83 16.35
N ALA A 1194 73.34 -12.47 17.19
CA ALA A 1194 72.99 -12.75 18.59
C ALA A 1194 72.88 -11.47 19.45
N GLY A 1195 71.97 -11.44 20.42
CA GLY A 1195 71.69 -10.27 21.26
C GLY A 1195 70.21 -10.10 21.58
N SER A 1196 69.78 -8.87 21.91
CA SER A 1196 68.38 -8.55 22.22
C SER A 1196 67.86 -7.40 21.33
N PRO A 1197 67.68 -7.64 20.01
CA PRO A 1197 67.25 -6.60 19.07
C PRO A 1197 65.84 -6.08 19.35
N THR A 1198 65.67 -4.79 19.11
CA THR A 1198 64.38 -4.08 19.13
C THR A 1198 64.12 -3.38 17.79
N ALA A 1199 62.84 -3.10 17.53
CA ALA A 1199 62.37 -2.35 16.37
C ALA A 1199 60.99 -1.73 16.68
N SER A 1200 60.46 -0.94 15.76
CA SER A 1200 59.15 -0.30 15.85
C SER A 1200 58.37 -0.48 14.54
N LEU A 1201 57.17 -1.06 14.64
CA LEU A 1201 56.23 -1.14 13.54
C LEU A 1201 55.37 0.12 13.54
N THR A 1202 55.58 1.02 12.58
CA THR A 1202 54.84 2.28 12.47
C THR A 1202 53.91 2.25 11.26
N GLY A 1203 52.64 2.58 11.48
CA GLY A 1203 51.68 2.82 10.40
C GLY A 1203 51.38 4.31 10.30
N THR A 1204 51.60 4.94 9.16
CA THR A 1204 51.31 6.36 8.92
C THR A 1204 50.10 6.52 8.01
N ALA A 1205 49.25 7.48 8.34
CA ALA A 1205 48.15 7.93 7.49
C ALA A 1205 47.89 9.43 7.72
N THR A 1206 47.67 10.17 6.63
CA THR A 1206 47.39 11.61 6.67
C THR A 1206 46.07 11.89 5.96
N PRO A 1207 44.97 12.24 6.69
CA PRO A 1207 44.84 12.27 8.15
C PRO A 1207 44.86 10.85 8.77
N GLY A 1208 45.11 10.74 10.07
CA GLY A 1208 45.16 9.44 10.77
C GLY A 1208 46.24 9.34 11.84
N GLY A 1209 47.37 10.03 11.65
CA GLY A 1209 48.50 10.02 12.57
C GLY A 1209 49.58 8.99 12.21
N ALA A 1210 50.44 8.69 13.18
CA ALA A 1210 51.57 7.77 13.05
C ALA A 1210 51.67 6.80 14.26
N PRO A 1211 50.62 5.99 14.54
CA PRO A 1211 50.70 4.95 15.57
C PRO A 1211 51.87 3.98 15.34
N SER A 1212 52.61 3.70 16.41
CA SER A 1212 53.75 2.79 16.41
C SER A 1212 53.63 1.73 17.51
N ALA A 1213 54.14 0.53 17.22
CA ALA A 1213 54.15 -0.60 18.13
C ALA A 1213 55.56 -1.15 18.33
N ALA A 1214 56.01 -1.25 19.58
CA ALA A 1214 57.36 -1.68 19.92
C ALA A 1214 57.54 -3.21 19.77
N LEU A 1215 58.63 -3.61 19.14
CA LEU A 1215 59.00 -5.00 18.89
C LEU A 1215 60.28 -5.34 19.67
N SER A 1216 60.33 -6.51 20.30
CA SER A 1216 61.53 -7.03 20.94
C SER A 1216 61.68 -8.54 20.76
N GLY A 1217 62.92 -9.03 20.70
CA GLY A 1217 63.22 -10.46 20.63
C GLY A 1217 64.61 -10.74 21.23
N VAL A 1218 64.90 -12.01 21.48
CA VAL A 1218 66.21 -12.48 21.95
C VAL A 1218 66.80 -13.45 20.93
N ALA A 1219 67.96 -13.12 20.40
CA ALA A 1219 68.68 -13.90 19.42
C ALA A 1219 69.76 -14.75 20.11
N ILE A 1220 69.55 -16.07 20.16
CA ILE A 1220 70.47 -17.04 20.75
C ILE A 1220 71.44 -17.53 19.67
N PRO A 1221 72.75 -17.63 19.93
CA PRO A 1221 73.69 -18.22 18.97
C PRO A 1221 73.31 -19.66 18.58
N ALA A 1222 73.41 -19.99 17.30
CA ALA A 1222 73.56 -21.38 16.90
C ALA A 1222 74.94 -21.88 17.37
N GLY A 1223 74.97 -23.04 18.03
CA GLY A 1223 76.18 -23.67 18.58
C GLY A 1223 76.86 -24.62 17.60
#